data_AF-A0A7V0J158-F1
#
_entry.id   AF-A0A7V0J158-F1
#
_cell.length_a   1.000
_cell.length_b   1.000
_cell.length_c   1.000
_cell.angle_alpha   90.00
_cell.angle_beta   90.00
_cell.angle_gamma   90.00
#
_symmetry.space_group_name_H-M   'P 1'
#
loop_
_entity.id
_entity.type
_entity.pdbx_description
1 polymer ?
#
loop_
_entity_poly.entity_id
_entity_poly.type
_entity_poly.pdbx_seq_one_letter_code
_entity_poly.pdbx_strand_id
1 'polypeptide(L)'
;MNICVTWKDTDLVLDAAPDATVADLRCVLPDTPDRLWIDGRQAPDELSVSEIPNGAVLGATGGSEVERPNCGVRSGTTPFNRPPRVGLPQAPEPPRPPEQAAMPDRRVRFAWATVVVSTLAGVVLAAVFGPALALFSLLGPVMVIGTWIEGRLALRRERREARLRHAREMGRYRADLLRWERSRLTHRRLQMPGPDEVAARAVHMASPLWERRPDHADFGLVSIGLAPGGTPVGVVLAPGMTVGVAGDRESAMGIVRWVLVQAAVHHGPADLSLQGPGDPPWDWLKWFPHTGRTGGLEIHVTENGDRPVPDAVNIVIAKTVLELPGGCDFVIDVQADGEGTLLRVGDGALWQVGATLQSEADALVAARALARVRDPEDSGGGLGVRPVRLRELLESPTSKSIVRRWREDRGLRAPIGLGPEGLLEIDLVADGPHGLLAGTTGSGKSELLRTLVLSFAATFPPSQIVFVLIDYKGGSTFDRCTALPHVVGSLTDLDETSAHRALEALEAELRDREERLRAYGAEDLGTYRGSPPIPHLLVIIDEFAALAEQAPEALDGLIDIARRGRSLGMHLLLATQRPSGVISSRIRANTALRIALRVHDPADSEDVVGAPDAARIGRHTPGRGLLRLGPGELVQFQSALATTSAGDAKVRTAPFRMGEPTRWQCVTGEASDLMKLVDAIGAAAIEAGEPTPPAVWSPELPERVSVHELGETPRPDTPWAAPFGLIDDVRSRRVLWWEATNVLFVGPPGSGSTKALATLATAVCLRYPETHVHAVGVDDGRLRRLERMPQVGNIVSSGESERTDRLLRHLTGEVEHRRRSRLTGPPILLLAEGAPSGDAFARIVGEGPAVGVFAGVSVRHAGAISGRLLAAFPERFAFRLVDPYEYAALGLERVTPPAAGAAVRVASGRLVRIAEPASSTGVVPVDRPVTIDALADSISLSEFESAARVESGVWFIPIGKGGKALIHPVGFRLERGRHVVVTGGRGAGKTTALKAVATSARGRLPVTIVGDLDGVGGERTDDLLAFLSDPGSVPRVCLIDDADRIELDPLQVPAGVHLVVAAKADHLEYGHWLRRMVADAEGLALRPDHRDEDLWRVRLAPSRVPGRGMLIARGEPIPIQVASGTMAAPLKEDTDHARSNRNRRHAT
;
A
#
# COMPACT_ATOMS: atom_id res chain seq x y z
N MET A 1 70.31 15.79 48.32
CA MET A 1 70.34 16.33 46.94
C MET A 1 68.90 16.57 46.55
N ASN A 2 68.55 17.80 46.20
CA ASN A 2 67.17 18.16 45.87
C ASN A 2 66.93 17.88 44.39
N ILE A 3 66.01 16.97 44.07
CA ILE A 3 65.54 16.77 42.69
C ILE A 3 64.42 17.77 42.45
N CYS A 4 64.54 18.58 41.41
CA CYS A 4 63.47 19.47 40.97
C CYS A 4 62.48 18.64 40.13
N VAL A 5 61.22 18.58 40.57
CA VAL A 5 60.16 17.86 39.86
C VAL A 5 59.47 18.84 38.92
N THR A 6 59.51 18.57 37.61
CA THR A 6 58.83 19.39 36.60
C THR A 6 57.77 18.58 35.87
N TRP A 7 56.57 19.13 35.76
CA TRP A 7 55.48 18.57 34.96
C TRP A 7 55.70 18.83 33.48
N LYS A 8 55.66 17.78 32.66
CA LYS A 8 55.67 17.90 31.20
C LYS A 8 54.59 17.00 30.62
N ASP A 9 53.59 17.60 29.97
CA ASP A 9 52.54 16.92 29.20
C ASP A 9 51.94 15.70 29.92
N THR A 10 51.45 15.90 31.15
CA THR A 10 50.78 14.92 32.05
C THR A 10 51.64 13.82 32.71
N ASP A 11 52.93 13.74 32.40
CA ASP A 11 53.84 12.78 33.05
C ASP A 11 54.81 13.45 34.04
N LEU A 12 55.01 12.79 35.18
CA LEU A 12 55.99 13.19 36.20
C LEU A 12 57.39 12.72 35.77
N VAL A 13 58.27 13.63 35.37
CA VAL A 13 59.66 13.30 35.01
C VAL A 13 60.59 13.65 36.19
N LEU A 14 61.30 12.65 36.70
CA LEU A 14 62.33 12.81 37.73
C LEU A 14 63.71 12.90 37.07
N ASP A 15 64.31 14.09 37.02
CA ASP A 15 65.69 14.25 36.58
C ASP A 15 66.65 13.96 37.75
N ALA A 16 67.22 12.76 37.79
CA ALA A 16 68.27 12.40 38.74
C ALA A 16 69.64 12.38 38.03
N ALA A 17 70.66 12.96 38.68
CA ALA A 17 72.04 12.82 38.23
C ALA A 17 72.50 11.34 38.29
N PRO A 18 73.44 10.89 37.43
CA PRO A 18 73.65 9.46 37.14
C PRO A 18 74.09 8.54 38.30
N ASP A 19 74.48 9.10 39.45
CA ASP A 19 75.17 8.35 40.51
C ASP A 19 74.46 8.35 41.89
N ALA A 20 73.17 8.67 41.98
CA ALA A 20 72.42 8.69 43.25
C ALA A 20 71.73 7.35 43.58
N THR A 21 71.97 6.79 44.77
CA THR A 21 71.24 5.64 45.32
C THR A 21 69.86 6.04 45.86
N VAL A 22 68.82 5.30 45.46
CA VAL A 22 67.38 5.58 45.66
C VAL A 22 66.95 5.81 47.14
N ALA A 23 67.75 5.38 48.12
CA ALA A 23 67.40 5.43 49.53
C ALA A 23 67.47 6.83 50.18
N ASP A 24 68.16 7.81 49.58
CA ASP A 24 68.41 9.13 50.20
C ASP A 24 67.79 10.32 49.42
N LEU A 25 66.85 10.05 48.51
CA LEU A 25 66.20 11.07 47.69
C LEU A 25 65.00 11.69 48.44
N ARG A 26 65.12 12.98 48.78
CA ARG A 26 64.03 13.80 49.34
C ARG A 26 63.37 14.62 48.23
N CYS A 27 62.05 14.55 48.15
CA CYS A 27 61.27 15.35 47.21
C CYS A 27 60.84 16.64 47.90
N VAL A 28 61.24 17.80 47.36
CA VAL A 28 60.78 19.12 47.82
C VAL A 28 59.86 19.68 46.74
N LEU A 29 58.58 19.87 47.07
CA LEU A 29 57.59 20.43 46.17
C LEU A 29 57.88 21.93 45.96
N PRO A 30 57.93 22.45 44.71
CA PRO A 30 58.06 23.89 44.48
C PRO A 30 56.80 24.62 44.96
N ASP A 31 56.93 25.92 45.29
CA ASP A 31 55.92 26.81 45.93
C ASP A 31 54.55 26.95 45.23
N THR A 32 54.26 26.16 44.19
CA THR A 32 52.93 25.92 43.61
C THR A 32 52.98 24.54 42.90
N PRO A 33 52.14 23.53 43.24
CA PRO A 33 50.70 23.62 43.46
C PRO A 33 50.21 23.12 44.84
N ASP A 34 49.02 23.61 45.24
CA ASP A 34 48.34 23.25 46.48
C ASP A 34 47.90 21.76 46.47
N ARG A 35 48.57 20.94 47.30
CA ARG A 35 48.22 19.58 47.75
C ARG A 35 48.45 18.42 46.75
N LEU A 36 49.40 17.56 47.09
CA LEU A 36 49.68 16.26 46.46
C LEU A 36 48.88 15.16 47.19
N TRP A 37 48.34 14.20 46.45
CA TRP A 37 47.62 13.03 46.96
C TRP A 37 48.33 11.76 46.53
N ILE A 38 48.50 10.80 47.45
CA ILE A 38 49.10 9.48 47.21
C ILE A 38 48.04 8.45 47.55
N ASP A 39 47.57 7.70 46.53
CA ASP A 39 46.50 6.72 46.65
C ASP A 39 45.27 7.28 47.41
N GLY A 40 44.87 8.52 47.12
CA GLY A 40 43.69 9.14 47.74
C GLY A 40 43.86 9.65 49.18
N ARG A 41 45.07 9.59 49.75
CA ARG A 41 45.45 10.27 51.01
C ARG A 41 46.27 11.52 50.70
N GLN A 42 46.02 12.63 51.39
CA GLN A 42 46.82 13.84 51.23
C GLN A 42 48.25 13.60 51.72
N ALA A 43 49.25 13.92 50.88
CA ALA A 43 50.65 13.78 51.20
C ALA A 43 51.11 14.90 52.17
N PRO A 44 51.96 14.59 53.16
CA PRO A 44 52.64 15.61 53.96
C PRO A 44 53.63 16.43 53.11
N ASP A 45 53.95 17.65 53.58
CA ASP A 45 54.74 18.65 52.84
C ASP A 45 56.19 18.21 52.53
N GLU A 46 56.74 17.26 53.29
CA GLU A 46 58.00 16.58 52.99
C GLU A 46 57.77 15.05 52.94
N LEU A 47 58.21 14.40 51.86
CA LEU A 47 58.04 12.96 51.66
C LEU A 47 59.33 12.29 51.14
N SER A 48 59.70 11.15 51.73
CA SER A 48 60.82 10.34 51.22
C SER A 48 60.36 9.44 50.08
N VAL A 49 61.11 9.35 48.99
CA VAL A 49 60.75 8.49 47.83
C VAL A 49 60.63 7.01 48.22
N SER A 50 61.32 6.57 49.28
CA SER A 50 61.22 5.23 49.84
C SER A 50 59.88 4.92 50.52
N GLU A 51 59.08 5.94 50.84
CA GLU A 51 57.79 5.81 51.52
C GLU A 51 56.62 5.72 50.53
N ILE A 52 56.86 5.94 49.23
CA ILE A 52 55.85 5.81 48.19
C ILE A 52 55.72 4.33 47.80
N PRO A 53 54.57 3.68 48.05
CA PRO A 53 54.36 2.29 47.68
C PRO A 53 54.55 2.09 46.17
N ASN A 54 55.19 0.98 45.80
CA ASN A 54 55.45 0.67 44.41
C ASN A 54 54.13 0.44 43.65
N GLY A 55 53.72 1.38 42.80
CA GLY A 55 52.42 1.38 42.11
C GLY A 55 51.36 2.33 42.68
N ALA A 56 51.73 3.22 43.61
CA ALA A 56 50.86 4.28 44.10
C ALA A 56 50.48 5.27 43.00
N VAL A 57 49.23 5.74 43.01
CA VAL A 57 48.75 6.78 42.09
C VAL A 57 48.95 8.14 42.73
N LEU A 58 49.65 9.03 42.01
CA LEU A 58 49.93 10.39 42.43
C LEU A 58 48.92 11.34 41.76
N GLY A 59 48.12 12.05 42.55
CA GLY A 59 47.20 13.08 42.09
C GLY A 59 47.67 14.47 42.54
N ALA A 60 47.66 15.47 41.67
CA ALA A 60 47.98 16.85 42.03
C ALA A 60 46.82 17.77 41.63
N THR A 61 46.32 18.58 42.56
CA THR A 61 45.30 19.61 42.27
C THR A 61 45.99 20.89 41.82
N GLY A 62 46.21 21.03 40.51
CA GLY A 62 46.76 22.24 39.92
C GLY A 62 45.68 23.28 39.64
N GLY A 63 45.78 24.46 40.26
CA GLY A 63 45.14 25.67 39.76
C GLY A 63 45.86 26.16 38.51
N SER A 64 45.64 25.52 37.36
CA SER A 64 46.09 26.08 36.07
C SER A 64 45.03 27.05 35.53
N GLU A 65 45.41 28.32 35.41
CA GLU A 65 44.74 29.26 34.53
C GLU A 65 44.82 28.70 33.10
N VAL A 66 43.73 28.10 32.62
CA VAL A 66 43.58 27.65 31.23
C VAL A 66 42.28 28.24 30.68
N GLU A 67 42.37 28.70 29.42
CA GLU A 67 41.49 29.63 28.74
C GLU A 67 39.98 29.42 28.96
N ARG A 68 39.33 30.53 29.33
CA ARG A 68 37.89 30.65 29.45
C ARG A 68 37.25 30.45 28.07
N PRO A 69 36.34 29.48 27.87
CA PRO A 69 35.40 29.55 26.77
C PRO A 69 34.58 30.83 26.95
N ASN A 70 34.59 31.69 25.93
CA ASN A 70 33.86 32.94 25.92
C ASN A 70 32.34 32.66 25.90
N CYS A 71 31.73 32.45 27.07
CA CYS A 71 30.29 32.32 27.23
C CYS A 71 29.70 33.67 27.63
N GLY A 72 29.41 34.49 26.63
CA GLY A 72 28.67 35.74 26.80
C GLY A 72 27.18 35.48 26.97
N VAL A 73 26.72 35.15 28.18
CA VAL A 73 25.30 35.27 28.56
C VAL A 73 25.21 35.71 30.03
N ARG A 74 24.56 36.86 30.28
CA ARG A 74 24.21 37.33 31.62
C ARG A 74 22.94 36.61 32.11
N SER A 75 23.07 35.35 32.56
CA SER A 75 22.15 34.73 33.53
C SER A 75 22.73 33.44 34.13
N GLY A 76 23.19 33.51 35.38
CA GLY A 76 23.02 32.46 36.41
C GLY A 76 23.77 31.12 36.33
N THR A 77 23.60 30.30 35.29
CA THR A 77 24.08 28.90 35.22
C THR A 77 24.28 28.43 33.77
N THR A 78 25.07 27.38 33.55
CA THR A 78 25.37 26.80 32.22
C THR A 78 24.74 25.42 32.08
N PRO A 79 23.95 25.13 31.02
CA PRO A 79 23.42 23.79 30.80
C PRO A 79 24.56 22.80 30.50
N PHE A 80 24.58 21.66 31.18
CA PHE A 80 25.57 20.61 30.99
C PHE A 80 24.88 19.33 30.53
N ASN A 81 25.12 18.98 29.27
CA ASN A 81 24.60 17.75 28.72
C ASN A 81 25.37 16.57 29.32
N ARG A 82 24.63 15.70 29.98
CA ARG A 82 25.19 14.55 30.67
C ARG A 82 25.78 13.59 29.63
N PRO A 83 27.08 13.22 29.71
CA PRO A 83 27.71 12.38 28.69
C PRO A 83 27.07 10.97 28.66
N PRO A 84 26.90 10.37 27.47
CA PRO A 84 26.43 8.99 27.37
C PRO A 84 27.48 8.05 27.97
N ARG A 85 27.03 7.06 28.75
CA ARG A 85 27.93 6.14 29.41
C ARG A 85 28.71 5.30 28.40
N VAL A 86 30.03 5.49 28.38
CA VAL A 86 30.92 4.55 27.68
C VAL A 86 31.02 3.34 28.60
N GLY A 87 30.54 2.18 28.13
CA GLY A 87 30.44 0.97 28.96
C GLY A 87 31.73 0.70 29.72
N LEU A 88 31.62 0.45 31.03
CA LEU A 88 32.77 0.11 31.86
C LEU A 88 33.47 -1.13 31.28
N PRO A 89 34.82 -1.17 31.25
CA PRO A 89 35.55 -2.38 30.89
C PRO A 89 35.06 -3.56 31.75
N GLN A 90 34.88 -4.75 31.16
CA GLN A 90 34.49 -5.92 31.94
C GLN A 90 35.47 -6.19 33.09
N ALA A 91 34.95 -6.64 34.22
CA ALA A 91 35.77 -7.01 35.37
C ALA A 91 36.77 -8.10 34.94
N PRO A 92 38.08 -7.93 35.21
CA PRO A 92 39.07 -8.90 34.76
C PRO A 92 38.90 -10.23 35.52
N GLU A 93 38.87 -11.35 34.78
CA GLU A 93 38.78 -12.68 35.37
C GLU A 93 40.11 -13.12 35.99
N PRO A 94 40.09 -13.79 37.17
CA PRO A 94 41.31 -14.28 37.79
C PRO A 94 42.00 -15.31 36.89
N PRO A 95 43.32 -15.21 36.67
CA PRO A 95 44.04 -16.21 35.90
C PRO A 95 43.94 -17.56 36.61
N ARG A 96 43.79 -18.65 35.84
CA ARG A 96 43.69 -19.99 36.40
C ARG A 96 45.08 -20.51 36.77
N PRO A 97 45.24 -21.12 37.96
CA PRO A 97 46.50 -21.75 38.31
C PRO A 97 46.78 -22.91 37.35
N PRO A 98 48.03 -23.06 36.86
CA PRO A 98 48.39 -24.16 35.97
C PRO A 98 48.24 -25.50 36.71
N GLU A 99 47.67 -26.50 36.04
CA GLU A 99 47.54 -27.85 36.59
C GLU A 99 48.92 -28.45 36.91
N GLN A 100 48.99 -29.26 37.98
CA GLN A 100 50.24 -29.95 38.33
C GLN A 100 50.65 -30.88 37.19
N ALA A 101 51.83 -30.64 36.61
CA ALA A 101 52.33 -31.46 35.51
C ALA A 101 52.47 -32.93 35.95
N ALA A 102 51.70 -33.83 35.33
CA ALA A 102 51.81 -35.26 35.56
C ALA A 102 53.22 -35.75 35.20
N MET A 103 54.00 -36.18 36.19
CA MET A 103 55.36 -36.66 35.99
C MET A 103 55.32 -38.01 35.25
N PRO A 104 56.13 -38.22 34.19
CA PRO A 104 56.20 -39.52 33.54
C PRO A 104 56.77 -40.58 34.50
N ASP A 105 55.92 -41.52 34.91
CA ASP A 105 56.24 -42.63 35.84
C ASP A 105 56.43 -43.97 35.12
N ARG A 106 57.20 -43.96 34.02
CA ARG A 106 57.60 -45.19 33.34
C ARG A 106 58.97 -45.66 33.85
N ARG A 107 59.04 -46.87 34.41
CA ARG A 107 60.30 -47.49 34.84
C ARG A 107 61.04 -48.11 33.64
N VAL A 108 62.24 -47.63 33.35
CA VAL A 108 63.12 -48.23 32.31
C VAL A 108 63.77 -49.50 32.87
N ARG A 109 63.28 -50.68 32.47
CA ARG A 109 63.79 -51.99 32.91
C ARG A 109 64.97 -52.43 32.04
N PHE A 110 66.02 -52.97 32.65
CA PHE A 110 67.17 -53.54 31.93
C PHE A 110 66.83 -54.95 31.45
N ALA A 111 66.92 -55.21 30.15
CA ALA A 111 66.52 -56.48 29.54
C ALA A 111 67.63 -57.55 29.67
N TRP A 112 67.88 -58.00 30.91
CA TRP A 112 68.94 -58.97 31.23
C TRP A 112 68.84 -60.26 30.42
N ALA A 113 67.62 -60.74 30.14
CA ALA A 113 67.38 -61.95 29.37
C ALA A 113 68.02 -61.87 27.97
N THR A 114 67.93 -60.73 27.30
CA THR A 114 68.45 -60.54 25.93
C THR A 114 69.98 -60.56 25.90
N VAL A 115 70.63 -60.01 26.93
CA VAL A 115 72.09 -60.03 27.08
C VAL A 115 72.60 -61.48 27.25
N VAL A 116 71.95 -62.24 28.14
CA VAL A 116 72.33 -63.63 28.41
C VAL A 116 72.17 -64.49 27.15
N VAL A 117 71.03 -64.41 26.47
CA VAL A 117 70.76 -65.19 25.25
C VAL A 117 71.77 -64.87 24.15
N SER A 118 72.08 -63.59 23.92
CA SER A 118 73.01 -63.16 22.87
C SER A 118 74.45 -63.63 23.13
N THR A 119 74.87 -63.56 24.40
CA THR A 119 76.22 -63.99 24.80
C THR A 119 76.35 -65.51 24.68
N LEU A 120 75.34 -66.26 25.14
CA LEU A 120 75.35 -67.72 25.10
C LEU A 120 75.32 -68.23 23.64
N ALA A 121 74.49 -67.63 22.78
CA ALA A 121 74.46 -67.94 21.36
C ALA A 121 75.82 -67.70 20.69
N GLY A 122 76.48 -66.58 21.02
CA GLY A 122 77.79 -66.27 20.47
C GLY A 122 78.92 -67.18 20.96
N VAL A 123 78.85 -67.66 22.21
CA VAL A 123 79.78 -68.69 22.73
C VAL A 123 79.61 -70.02 21.99
N VAL A 124 78.37 -70.43 21.75
CA VAL A 124 78.06 -71.65 20.98
C VAL A 124 78.55 -71.51 19.53
N LEU A 125 78.30 -70.38 18.89
CA LEU A 125 78.77 -70.12 17.52
C LEU A 125 80.30 -70.12 17.43
N ALA A 126 81.00 -69.58 18.42
CA ALA A 126 82.47 -69.59 18.45
C ALA A 126 83.04 -71.01 18.61
N ALA A 127 82.38 -71.86 19.40
CA ALA A 127 82.78 -73.25 19.58
C ALA A 127 82.60 -74.09 18.29
N VAL A 128 81.58 -73.79 17.49
CA VAL A 128 81.25 -74.56 16.28
C VAL A 128 81.97 -74.04 15.02
N PHE A 129 82.07 -72.72 14.86
CA PHE A 129 82.49 -72.08 13.60
C PHE A 129 83.82 -71.30 13.70
N GLY A 130 84.47 -71.30 14.87
CA GLY A 130 85.79 -70.73 15.08
C GLY A 130 85.82 -69.45 15.92
N PRO A 131 86.99 -69.10 16.50
CA PRO A 131 87.09 -68.09 17.55
C PRO A 131 86.81 -66.65 17.07
N ALA A 132 86.95 -66.36 15.77
CA ALA A 132 86.68 -65.03 15.22
C ALA A 132 85.21 -64.58 15.39
N LEU A 133 84.26 -65.52 15.48
CA LEU A 133 82.83 -65.23 15.63
C LEU A 133 82.43 -64.90 17.08
N ALA A 134 83.29 -65.16 18.07
CA ALA A 134 83.05 -64.78 19.46
C ALA A 134 82.92 -63.25 19.63
N LEU A 135 83.55 -62.47 18.76
CA LEU A 135 83.50 -61.00 18.82
C LEU A 135 82.09 -60.45 18.58
N PHE A 136 81.26 -61.15 17.77
CA PHE A 136 79.87 -60.76 17.53
C PHE A 136 78.97 -60.96 18.75
N SER A 137 79.36 -61.84 19.70
CA SER A 137 78.62 -62.05 20.95
C SER A 137 78.58 -60.81 21.84
N LEU A 138 79.58 -59.93 21.72
CA LEU A 138 79.71 -58.69 22.50
C LEU A 138 78.80 -57.57 21.97
N LEU A 139 78.36 -57.65 20.72
CA LEU A 139 77.54 -56.62 20.09
C LEU A 139 76.14 -56.53 20.72
N GLY A 140 75.55 -57.67 21.09
CA GLY A 140 74.24 -57.74 21.77
C GLY A 140 74.22 -57.05 23.15
N PRO A 141 75.10 -57.42 24.09
CA PRO A 141 75.25 -56.74 25.38
C PRO A 141 75.47 -55.23 25.25
N VAL A 142 76.34 -54.82 24.31
CA VAL A 142 76.62 -53.39 24.07
C VAL A 142 75.37 -52.65 23.59
N MET A 143 74.59 -53.22 22.69
CA MET A 143 73.33 -52.62 22.21
C MET A 143 72.25 -52.52 23.29
N VAL A 144 72.10 -53.55 24.15
CA VAL A 144 71.13 -53.51 25.26
C VAL A 144 71.54 -52.50 26.33
N ILE A 145 72.84 -52.39 26.62
CA ILE A 145 73.38 -51.36 27.52
C ILE A 145 73.16 -49.97 26.90
N GLY A 146 73.42 -49.81 25.60
CA GLY A 146 73.19 -48.56 24.86
C GLY A 146 71.74 -48.11 24.94
N THR A 147 70.79 -48.99 24.60
CA THR A 147 69.35 -48.68 24.65
C THR A 147 68.82 -48.45 26.07
N TRP A 148 69.35 -49.12 27.09
CA TRP A 148 68.97 -48.84 28.47
C TRP A 148 69.52 -47.51 28.98
N ILE A 149 70.77 -47.18 28.65
CA ILE A 149 71.38 -45.87 28.96
C ILE A 149 70.60 -44.77 28.24
N GLU A 150 70.29 -44.97 26.97
CA GLU A 150 69.51 -44.04 26.15
C GLU A 150 68.11 -43.84 26.73
N GLY A 151 67.42 -44.91 27.15
CA GLY A 151 66.13 -44.83 27.83
C GLY A 151 66.19 -44.10 29.18
N ARG A 152 67.25 -44.31 29.98
CA ARG A 152 67.45 -43.59 31.26
C ARG A 152 67.76 -42.10 31.04
N LEU A 153 68.54 -41.78 30.02
CA LEU A 153 68.87 -40.40 29.66
C LEU A 153 67.65 -39.68 29.08
N ALA A 154 66.86 -40.35 28.24
CA ALA A 154 65.60 -39.83 27.71
C ALA A 154 64.60 -39.52 28.83
N LEU A 155 64.37 -40.45 29.77
CA LEU A 155 63.46 -40.21 30.90
C LEU A 155 63.94 -39.09 31.83
N ARG A 156 65.26 -38.94 32.01
CA ARG A 156 65.86 -37.82 32.76
C ARG A 156 65.69 -36.48 32.04
N ARG A 157 65.88 -36.45 30.72
CA ARG A 157 65.63 -35.26 29.88
C ARG A 157 64.17 -34.87 29.92
N GLU A 158 63.26 -35.82 29.73
CA GLU A 158 61.81 -35.61 29.74
C GLU A 158 61.31 -35.10 31.10
N ARG A 159 61.80 -35.65 32.23
CA ARG A 159 61.50 -35.13 33.58
C ARG A 159 62.06 -33.72 33.80
N ARG A 160 63.25 -33.43 33.28
CA ARG A 160 63.86 -32.09 33.37
C ARG A 160 63.07 -31.09 32.55
N GLU A 161 62.64 -31.45 31.35
CA GLU A 161 61.81 -30.64 30.47
C GLU A 161 60.42 -30.41 31.06
N ALA A 162 59.77 -31.44 31.64
CA ALA A 162 58.50 -31.30 32.33
C ALA A 162 58.60 -30.33 33.52
N ARG A 163 59.66 -30.40 34.33
CA ARG A 163 59.92 -29.45 35.42
C ARG A 163 60.17 -28.03 34.93
N LEU A 164 60.94 -27.87 33.86
CA LEU A 164 61.23 -26.55 33.28
C LEU A 164 59.98 -25.93 32.63
N ARG A 165 59.12 -26.74 31.98
CA ARG A 165 57.82 -26.30 31.46
C ARG A 165 56.92 -25.82 32.60
N HIS A 166 56.76 -26.62 33.65
CA HIS A 166 55.96 -26.23 34.81
C HIS A 166 56.52 -24.99 35.52
N ALA A 167 57.84 -24.87 35.68
CA ALA A 167 58.46 -23.67 36.26
C ALA A 167 58.23 -22.40 35.40
N ARG A 168 58.25 -22.52 34.07
CA ARG A 168 57.93 -21.42 33.14
C ARG A 168 56.44 -21.06 33.18
N GLU A 169 55.56 -22.06 33.23
CA GLU A 169 54.11 -21.86 33.37
C GLU A 169 53.77 -21.19 34.71
N MET A 170 54.41 -21.61 35.81
CA MET A 170 54.28 -20.96 37.11
C MET A 170 54.82 -19.52 37.11
N GLY A 171 55.90 -19.25 36.37
CA GLY A 171 56.43 -17.90 36.18
C GLY A 171 55.46 -17.00 35.41
N ARG A 172 54.86 -17.50 34.34
CA ARG A 172 53.81 -16.80 33.56
C ARG A 172 52.58 -16.53 34.42
N TYR A 173 52.09 -17.55 35.12
CA TYR A 173 50.95 -17.43 36.04
C TYR A 173 51.17 -16.36 37.11
N ARG A 174 52.36 -16.30 37.74
CA ARG A 174 52.67 -15.23 38.71
C ARG A 174 52.65 -13.83 38.09
N ALA A 175 53.17 -13.69 36.87
CA ALA A 175 53.13 -12.41 36.17
C ALA A 175 51.70 -12.03 35.72
N ASP A 176 50.91 -13.01 35.29
CA ASP A 176 49.49 -12.84 34.95
C ASP A 176 48.66 -12.47 36.19
N LEU A 177 48.95 -13.08 37.34
CA LEU A 177 48.29 -12.77 38.61
C LEU A 177 48.55 -11.33 39.06
N LEU A 178 49.78 -10.85 38.94
CA LEU A 178 50.13 -9.47 39.25
C LEU A 178 49.48 -8.47 38.26
N ARG A 179 49.42 -8.81 36.97
CA ARG A 179 48.70 -8.00 35.97
C ARG A 179 47.20 -7.96 36.27
N TRP A 180 46.62 -9.10 36.60
CA TRP A 180 45.22 -9.21 36.98
C TRP A 180 44.90 -8.37 38.21
N GLU A 181 45.73 -8.43 39.26
CA GLU A 181 45.51 -7.65 40.48
C GLU A 181 45.55 -6.14 40.21
N ARG A 182 46.49 -5.67 39.37
CA ARG A 182 46.52 -4.27 38.92
C ARG A 182 45.25 -3.90 38.15
N SER A 183 44.85 -4.70 37.17
CA SER A 183 43.65 -4.45 36.38
C SER A 183 42.37 -4.48 37.23
N ARG A 184 42.31 -5.35 38.25
CA ARG A 184 41.21 -5.45 39.21
C ARG A 184 41.08 -4.18 40.05
N LEU A 185 42.21 -3.66 40.56
CA LEU A 185 42.25 -2.41 41.31
C LEU A 185 41.89 -1.21 40.43
N THR A 186 42.42 -1.12 39.21
CA THR A 186 42.06 -0.06 38.25
C THR A 186 40.57 -0.08 37.91
N HIS A 187 40.00 -1.26 37.63
CA HIS A 187 38.56 -1.42 37.37
C HIS A 187 37.71 -0.96 38.58
N ARG A 188 38.13 -1.29 39.81
CA ARG A 188 37.45 -0.82 41.02
C ARG A 188 37.57 0.69 41.23
N ARG A 189 38.72 1.30 40.91
CA ARG A 189 38.92 2.76 40.97
C ARG A 189 38.09 3.52 39.93
N LEU A 190 37.89 2.96 38.73
CA LEU A 190 36.97 3.54 37.74
C LEU A 190 35.50 3.53 38.23
N GLN A 191 35.11 2.53 39.00
CA GLN A 191 33.79 2.44 39.64
C GLN A 191 33.67 3.29 40.92
N MET A 192 34.78 3.54 41.61
CA MET A 192 34.82 4.28 42.87
C MET A 192 36.04 5.22 42.83
N PRO A 193 35.91 6.36 42.13
CA PRO A 193 37.02 7.30 41.95
C PRO A 193 37.44 7.92 43.27
N GLY A 194 38.72 8.30 43.34
CA GLY A 194 39.30 8.96 44.52
C GLY A 194 38.85 10.42 44.67
N PRO A 195 39.19 11.06 45.80
CA PRO A 195 38.81 12.45 46.09
C PRO A 195 39.29 13.47 45.05
N ASP A 196 40.49 13.26 44.53
CA ASP A 196 41.12 14.06 43.48
C ASP A 196 40.31 14.05 42.18
N GLU A 197 39.90 12.87 41.73
CA GLU A 197 39.12 12.72 40.51
C GLU A 197 37.67 13.22 40.68
N VAL A 198 37.06 12.98 41.84
CA VAL A 198 35.72 13.51 42.16
C VAL A 198 35.73 15.05 42.19
N ALA A 199 36.75 15.66 42.81
CA ALA A 199 36.92 17.11 42.82
C ALA A 199 37.15 17.66 41.40
N ALA A 200 38.00 17.01 40.60
CA ALA A 200 38.27 17.41 39.22
C ALA A 200 37.01 17.37 38.34
N ARG A 201 36.17 16.34 38.48
CA ARG A 201 34.88 16.23 37.76
C ARG A 201 33.94 17.39 38.11
N ALA A 202 33.88 17.78 39.39
CA ALA A 202 33.06 18.91 39.84
C ALA A 202 33.58 20.25 39.33
N VAL A 203 34.88 20.53 39.51
CA VAL A 203 35.51 21.83 39.23
C VAL A 203 35.67 22.08 37.73
N HIS A 204 36.10 21.08 36.97
CA HIS A 204 36.37 21.21 35.53
C HIS A 204 35.21 20.77 34.64
N MET A 205 34.09 20.34 35.23
CA MET A 205 32.94 19.80 34.49
C MET A 205 33.36 18.67 33.52
N ALA A 206 34.33 17.85 33.94
CA ALA A 206 34.94 16.83 33.09
C ALA A 206 33.96 15.67 32.85
N SER A 207 34.04 15.03 31.68
CA SER A 207 33.43 13.71 31.50
C SER A 207 34.16 12.75 32.45
N PRO A 208 33.49 12.08 33.41
CA PRO A 208 32.07 11.70 33.48
C PRO A 208 31.31 12.29 34.70
N LEU A 209 31.02 13.59 34.66
CA LEU A 209 30.08 14.24 35.58
C LEU A 209 28.64 13.79 35.26
N TRP A 210 27.86 13.41 36.28
CA TRP A 210 26.44 13.00 36.16
C TRP A 210 26.16 11.85 35.18
N GLU A 211 27.13 10.97 34.98
CA GLU A 211 27.03 9.84 34.04
C GLU A 211 26.11 8.72 34.56
N ARG A 212 25.89 8.60 35.89
CA ARG A 212 25.12 7.49 36.48
C ARG A 212 23.62 7.78 36.50
N ARG A 213 22.82 6.79 36.09
CA ARG A 213 21.35 6.84 35.97
C ARG A 213 20.68 5.75 36.82
N PRO A 214 19.39 5.91 37.20
CA PRO A 214 18.70 4.94 38.05
C PRO A 214 18.67 3.49 37.55
N ASP A 215 18.77 3.28 36.23
CA ASP A 215 18.79 1.96 35.59
C ASP A 215 20.20 1.32 35.54
N HIS A 216 21.23 2.07 35.94
CA HIS A 216 22.60 1.55 36.03
C HIS A 216 22.81 0.75 37.33
N ALA A 217 23.50 -0.39 37.23
CA ALA A 217 23.75 -1.27 38.39
C ALA A 217 24.60 -0.65 39.51
N ASP A 218 25.35 0.42 39.23
CA ASP A 218 26.17 1.18 40.17
C ASP A 218 25.54 2.53 40.57
N PHE A 219 24.25 2.72 40.28
CA PHE A 219 23.48 3.84 40.80
C PHE A 219 23.47 3.82 42.33
N GLY A 220 23.76 4.96 42.95
CA GLY A 220 23.88 5.06 44.41
C GLY A 220 25.15 4.45 45.00
N LEU A 221 26.07 3.86 44.19
CA LEU A 221 27.34 3.35 44.70
C LEU A 221 28.27 4.50 45.10
N VAL A 222 28.57 4.59 46.39
CA VAL A 222 29.50 5.54 47.01
C VAL A 222 30.69 4.83 47.66
N SER A 223 31.82 5.51 47.85
CA SER A 223 33.02 4.96 48.46
C SER A 223 33.17 5.51 49.86
N ILE A 224 33.53 4.66 50.83
CA ILE A 224 33.73 5.09 52.22
C ILE A 224 35.22 5.33 52.51
N GLY A 225 36.10 4.65 51.77
CA GLY A 225 37.54 4.75 51.94
C GLY A 225 38.26 3.54 51.36
N LEU A 226 39.46 3.26 51.85
CA LEU A 226 40.32 2.20 51.34
C LEU A 226 40.51 1.08 52.36
N ALA A 227 40.35 -0.17 51.92
CA ALA A 227 40.75 -1.33 52.70
C ALA A 227 42.29 -1.42 52.79
N PRO A 228 42.82 -2.16 53.79
CA PRO A 228 44.24 -2.51 53.82
C PRO A 228 44.71 -3.08 52.47
N GLY A 229 45.69 -2.42 51.85
CA GLY A 229 46.14 -2.74 50.49
C GLY A 229 45.54 -1.87 49.36
N GLY A 230 44.83 -0.79 49.69
CA GLY A 230 44.46 0.27 48.73
C GLY A 230 43.24 -0.05 47.84
N THR A 231 42.45 -1.07 48.20
CA THR A 231 41.21 -1.41 47.48
C THR A 231 40.07 -0.50 47.96
N PRO A 232 39.36 0.22 47.07
CA PRO A 232 38.21 1.03 47.48
C PRO A 232 37.08 0.18 48.04
N VAL A 233 36.56 0.59 49.19
CA VAL A 233 35.38 0.02 49.85
C VAL A 233 34.23 0.98 49.63
N GLY A 234 33.06 0.43 49.26
CA GLY A 234 31.89 1.23 48.94
C GLY A 234 30.58 0.61 49.39
N VAL A 235 29.57 1.46 49.46
CA VAL A 235 28.20 1.15 49.87
C VAL A 235 27.27 1.59 48.74
N VAL A 236 26.25 0.77 48.43
CA VAL A 236 25.21 1.15 47.47
C VAL A 236 24.06 1.75 48.26
N LEU A 237 23.88 3.06 48.14
CA LEU A 237 22.78 3.79 48.77
C LEU A 237 21.48 3.47 48.02
N ALA A 238 20.50 2.91 48.72
CA ALA A 238 19.22 2.51 48.16
C ALA A 238 18.04 3.10 48.95
N PRO A 239 16.88 3.37 48.31
CA PRO A 239 15.69 3.88 48.99
C PRO A 239 15.32 3.04 50.22
N GLY A 240 15.05 3.71 51.35
CA GLY A 240 14.72 3.07 52.63
C GLY A 240 15.92 2.59 53.46
N MET A 241 17.15 2.69 52.94
CA MET A 241 18.37 2.31 53.67
C MET A 241 18.71 3.32 54.78
N THR A 242 19.20 2.83 55.92
CA THR A 242 19.77 3.67 56.99
C THR A 242 21.25 3.39 57.18
N VAL A 243 22.09 4.41 57.02
CA VAL A 243 23.55 4.37 57.24
C VAL A 243 23.89 5.19 58.49
N GLY A 244 24.37 4.51 59.53
CA GLY A 244 24.84 5.16 60.75
C GLY A 244 26.32 5.51 60.67
N VAL A 245 26.68 6.72 61.06
CA VAL A 245 28.07 7.21 61.15
C VAL A 245 28.36 7.59 62.60
N ALA A 246 29.27 6.85 63.23
CA ALA A 246 29.74 7.08 64.59
C ALA A 246 31.20 7.57 64.58
N GLY A 247 31.52 8.51 65.46
CA GLY A 247 32.88 9.03 65.60
C GLY A 247 32.90 10.38 66.30
N ASP A 248 34.08 10.96 66.48
CA ASP A 248 34.16 12.38 66.83
C ASP A 248 33.50 13.23 65.74
N ARG A 249 32.99 14.40 66.13
CA ARG A 249 32.14 15.22 65.25
C ARG A 249 32.85 15.60 63.94
N GLU A 250 34.15 15.88 63.99
CA GLU A 250 34.89 16.33 62.82
C GLU A 250 35.09 15.18 61.82
N SER A 251 35.50 14.02 62.30
CA SER A 251 35.67 12.81 61.49
C SER A 251 34.34 12.29 60.92
N ALA A 252 33.29 12.26 61.73
CA ALA A 252 31.96 11.83 61.29
C ALA A 252 31.37 12.80 60.24
N MET A 253 31.55 14.12 60.40
CA MET A 253 31.17 15.07 59.37
C MET A 253 32.05 14.97 58.12
N GLY A 254 33.34 14.68 58.27
CA GLY A 254 34.28 14.51 57.17
C GLY A 254 33.89 13.40 56.21
N ILE A 255 33.46 12.24 56.74
CA ILE A 255 33.00 11.13 55.90
C ILE A 255 31.64 11.42 55.25
N VAL A 256 30.73 12.11 55.96
CA VAL A 256 29.42 12.48 55.38
C VAL A 256 29.59 13.49 54.24
N ARG A 257 30.46 14.50 54.40
CA ARG A 257 30.80 15.44 53.31
C ARG A 257 31.30 14.69 52.08
N TRP A 258 32.21 13.72 52.26
CA TRP A 258 32.72 12.88 51.18
C TRP A 258 31.62 12.10 50.45
N VAL A 259 30.75 11.42 51.20
CA VAL A 259 29.63 10.65 50.63
C VAL A 259 28.66 11.55 49.85
N LEU A 260 28.34 12.73 50.37
CA LEU A 260 27.41 13.65 49.70
C LEU A 260 28.01 14.27 48.43
N VAL A 261 29.28 14.72 48.49
CA VAL A 261 29.97 15.30 47.33
C VAL A 261 30.08 14.29 46.20
N GLN A 262 30.48 13.05 46.48
CA GLN A 262 30.56 12.05 45.43
C GLN A 262 29.20 11.68 44.85
N ALA A 263 28.14 11.63 45.68
CA ALA A 263 26.79 11.34 45.21
C ALA A 263 26.33 12.43 44.23
N ALA A 264 26.56 13.70 44.57
CA ALA A 264 26.22 14.85 43.74
C ALA A 264 27.06 14.97 42.45
N VAL A 265 28.29 14.43 42.43
CA VAL A 265 29.13 14.38 41.23
C VAL A 265 28.74 13.22 40.30
N HIS A 266 28.35 12.07 40.85
CA HIS A 266 27.99 10.90 40.05
C HIS A 266 26.58 10.96 39.46
N HIS A 267 25.66 11.62 40.15
CA HIS A 267 24.23 11.67 39.79
C HIS A 267 23.80 13.12 39.61
N GLY A 268 23.06 13.42 38.56
CA GLY A 268 22.55 14.78 38.35
C GLY A 268 21.33 15.09 39.22
N PRO A 269 20.95 16.37 39.35
CA PRO A 269 19.83 16.81 40.20
C PRO A 269 18.45 16.32 39.75
N ALA A 270 18.31 15.77 38.53
CA ALA A 270 17.09 15.06 38.13
C ALA A 270 16.93 13.67 38.78
N ASP A 271 18.02 13.04 39.24
CA ASP A 271 18.03 11.66 39.73
C ASP A 271 18.35 11.55 41.24
N LEU A 272 18.87 12.60 41.86
CA LEU A 272 19.31 12.63 43.26
C LEU A 272 18.87 13.94 43.94
N SER A 273 18.31 13.82 45.15
CA SER A 273 18.02 14.95 46.03
C SER A 273 18.81 14.86 47.33
N LEU A 274 19.32 16.00 47.80
CA LEU A 274 20.07 16.11 49.07
C LEU A 274 19.32 16.99 50.07
N GLN A 275 19.13 16.46 51.27
CA GLN A 275 18.55 17.17 52.40
C GLN A 275 19.44 17.00 53.64
N GLY A 276 19.65 18.08 54.38
CA GLY A 276 20.44 18.07 55.60
C GLY A 276 19.86 18.97 56.68
N PRO A 277 20.42 18.93 57.90
CA PRO A 277 20.00 19.78 59.01
C PRO A 277 20.20 21.25 58.62
N GLY A 278 19.22 22.12 58.85
CA GLY A 278 19.25 23.54 58.44
C GLY A 278 20.23 24.43 59.21
N ASP A 279 21.21 23.85 59.92
CA ASP A 279 22.16 24.52 60.80
C ASP A 279 23.42 25.00 60.06
N PRO A 280 24.16 26.01 60.57
CA PRO A 280 25.36 26.56 59.93
C PRO A 280 26.42 25.55 59.44
N PRO A 281 26.75 24.44 60.13
CA PRO A 281 27.70 23.44 59.61
C PRO A 281 27.27 22.74 58.30
N TRP A 282 26.01 22.90 57.89
CA TRP A 282 25.42 22.34 56.66
C TRP A 282 25.11 23.42 55.61
N ASP A 283 25.45 24.68 55.89
CA ASP A 283 25.22 25.82 54.99
C ASP A 283 25.82 25.62 53.59
N TRP A 284 26.84 24.79 53.46
CA TRP A 284 27.48 24.50 52.18
C TRP A 284 26.58 23.67 51.24
N LEU A 285 25.63 22.88 51.78
CA LEU A 285 24.71 22.06 50.98
C LEU A 285 23.83 22.92 50.06
N LYS A 286 23.43 24.13 50.49
CA LYS A 286 22.56 25.02 49.69
C LYS A 286 23.13 25.41 48.33
N TRP A 287 24.43 25.21 48.12
CA TRP A 287 25.08 25.47 46.84
C TRP A 287 24.91 24.32 45.84
N PHE A 288 24.59 23.10 46.28
CA PHE A 288 24.32 22.02 45.32
C PHE A 288 23.00 22.28 44.58
N PRO A 289 22.97 22.00 43.25
CA PRO A 289 21.72 22.05 42.50
C PRO A 289 20.73 20.97 42.95
N HIS A 290 21.18 19.96 43.71
CA HIS A 290 20.42 18.85 44.27
C HIS A 290 19.63 19.18 45.54
N THR A 291 19.89 20.32 46.18
CA THR A 291 19.30 20.64 47.48
C THR A 291 17.89 21.25 47.36
N GLY A 292 16.98 20.81 48.23
CA GLY A 292 15.59 21.30 48.27
C GLY A 292 14.69 20.73 47.17
N ARG A 293 15.10 19.62 46.54
CA ARG A 293 14.36 18.92 45.48
C ARG A 293 13.56 17.75 46.03
N THR A 294 12.57 17.30 45.26
CA THR A 294 11.78 16.08 45.55
C THR A 294 11.79 15.17 44.33
N GLY A 295 12.01 13.87 44.53
CA GLY A 295 12.10 12.87 43.47
C GLY A 295 13.54 12.37 43.20
N GLY A 296 13.64 11.16 42.64
CA GLY A 296 14.91 10.44 42.51
C GLY A 296 15.30 9.70 43.79
N LEU A 297 16.58 9.42 43.96
CA LEU A 297 17.15 8.91 45.21
C LEU A 297 17.25 10.09 46.19
N GLU A 298 16.50 10.05 47.29
CA GLU A 298 16.53 11.10 48.30
C GLU A 298 17.52 10.71 49.41
N ILE A 299 18.53 11.55 49.66
CA ILE A 299 19.47 11.37 50.77
C ILE A 299 19.18 12.41 51.84
N HIS A 300 18.82 11.93 53.03
CA HIS A 300 18.52 12.72 54.21
C HIS A 300 19.60 12.53 55.25
N VAL A 301 20.24 13.62 55.65
CA VAL A 301 21.20 13.60 56.76
C VAL A 301 20.53 14.12 58.03
N THR A 302 20.67 13.38 59.13
CA THR A 302 20.15 13.77 60.44
C THR A 302 21.21 13.62 61.53
N GLU A 303 21.13 14.48 62.55
CA GLU A 303 21.95 14.40 63.76
C GLU A 303 21.05 14.03 64.96
N ASN A 304 21.49 13.14 65.84
CA ASN A 304 20.85 12.83 67.14
C ASN A 304 19.34 12.51 67.11
N GLY A 305 18.98 11.28 66.73
CA GLY A 305 17.70 10.66 67.14
C GLY A 305 16.43 11.08 66.39
N ASP A 306 16.55 11.86 65.31
CA ASP A 306 15.44 12.12 64.39
C ASP A 306 14.95 10.84 63.72
N ARG A 307 13.64 10.76 63.48
CA ARG A 307 13.04 9.58 62.84
C ARG A 307 13.47 9.48 61.37
N PRO A 308 13.92 8.31 60.90
CA PRO A 308 14.21 8.08 59.48
C PRO A 308 13.01 8.45 58.61
N VAL A 309 13.28 9.10 57.48
CA VAL A 309 12.28 9.40 56.45
C VAL A 309 12.00 8.12 55.66
N PRO A 310 10.72 7.68 55.55
CA PRO A 310 10.35 6.52 54.75
C PRO A 310 10.76 6.69 53.29
N ASP A 311 11.20 5.61 52.66
CA ASP A 311 11.60 5.53 51.24
C ASP A 311 12.82 6.41 50.83
N ALA A 312 13.46 7.12 51.78
CA ALA A 312 14.71 7.85 51.58
C ALA A 312 15.93 7.07 52.11
N VAL A 313 17.13 7.43 51.65
CA VAL A 313 18.41 7.02 52.25
C VAL A 313 18.66 7.92 53.47
N ASN A 314 18.74 7.33 54.65
CA ASN A 314 18.93 8.06 55.90
C ASN A 314 20.38 7.93 56.36
N ILE A 315 21.13 9.03 56.44
CA ILE A 315 22.48 9.08 56.99
C ILE A 315 22.39 9.71 58.38
N VAL A 316 22.65 8.92 59.42
CA VAL A 316 22.48 9.34 60.82
C VAL A 316 23.85 9.49 61.48
N ILE A 317 24.15 10.67 62.01
CA ILE A 317 25.42 10.98 62.67
C ILE A 317 25.25 10.90 64.19
N ALA A 318 26.16 10.19 64.86
CA ALA A 318 26.22 10.08 66.32
C ALA A 318 27.67 10.08 66.85
N LYS A 319 27.85 10.30 68.15
CA LYS A 319 29.21 10.30 68.74
C LYS A 319 29.76 8.90 68.94
N THR A 320 28.88 7.94 69.17
CA THR A 320 29.23 6.54 69.42
C THR A 320 28.25 5.61 68.72
N VAL A 321 28.68 4.39 68.43
CA VAL A 321 27.83 3.38 67.78
C VAL A 321 26.56 3.07 68.58
N LEU A 322 26.61 3.19 69.91
CA LEU A 322 25.47 2.93 70.80
C LEU A 322 24.34 3.96 70.69
N GLU A 323 24.63 5.15 70.17
CA GLU A 323 23.66 6.23 69.96
C GLU A 323 22.95 6.14 68.60
N LEU A 324 23.35 5.21 67.73
CA LEU A 324 22.74 5.01 66.42
C LEU A 324 21.39 4.27 66.51
N PRO A 325 20.45 4.51 65.58
CA PRO A 325 19.18 3.78 65.53
C PRO A 325 19.38 2.27 65.34
N GLY A 326 18.59 1.45 66.06
CA GLY A 326 18.64 -0.02 65.98
C GLY A 326 18.23 -0.65 64.64
N GLY A 327 18.00 0.15 63.59
CA GLY A 327 17.63 -0.27 62.24
C GLY A 327 18.62 0.17 61.15
N CYS A 328 19.87 0.46 61.51
CA CYS A 328 20.91 0.76 60.52
C CYS A 328 21.25 -0.50 59.69
N ASP A 329 21.33 -0.36 58.37
CA ASP A 329 21.82 -1.40 57.45
C ASP A 329 23.35 -1.45 57.44
N PHE A 330 23.97 -0.28 57.54
CA PHE A 330 25.41 -0.10 57.63
C PHE A 330 25.77 0.83 58.79
N VAL A 331 26.86 0.51 59.47
CA VAL A 331 27.46 1.35 60.53
C VAL A 331 28.91 1.63 60.14
N ILE A 332 29.27 2.91 60.12
CA ILE A 332 30.63 3.39 59.88
C ILE A 332 31.12 3.98 61.20
N ASP A 333 32.07 3.32 61.85
CA ASP A 333 32.74 3.82 63.07
C ASP A 333 34.10 4.38 62.68
N VAL A 334 34.28 5.70 62.80
CA VAL A 334 35.46 6.43 62.32
C VAL A 334 36.20 7.06 63.50
N GLN A 335 37.51 6.85 63.55
CA GLN A 335 38.40 7.48 64.53
C GLN A 335 39.10 8.73 63.97
N ALA A 336 39.66 9.54 64.88
CA ALA A 336 40.30 10.80 64.56
C ALA A 336 41.57 10.69 63.67
N ASP A 337 42.17 9.50 63.60
CA ASP A 337 43.31 9.21 62.71
C ASP A 337 42.88 8.80 61.29
N GLY A 338 41.57 8.79 61.01
CA GLY A 338 41.00 8.38 59.73
C GLY A 338 40.92 6.86 59.55
N GLU A 339 41.32 6.06 60.55
CA GLU A 339 41.04 4.63 60.54
C GLU A 339 39.61 4.40 61.05
N GLY A 340 38.91 3.47 60.40
CA GLY A 340 37.53 3.18 60.71
C GLY A 340 37.13 1.76 60.39
N THR A 341 35.95 1.38 60.86
CA THR A 341 35.33 0.10 60.54
C THR A 341 33.98 0.32 59.87
N LEU A 342 33.75 -0.39 58.77
CA LEU A 342 32.45 -0.49 58.13
C LEU A 342 31.84 -1.84 58.53
N LEU A 343 30.67 -1.81 59.18
CA LEU A 343 29.90 -2.98 59.55
C LEU A 343 28.62 -3.01 58.73
N ARG A 344 28.33 -4.14 58.07
CA ARG A 344 26.99 -4.44 57.53
C ARG A 344 26.20 -5.23 58.56
N VAL A 345 25.08 -4.68 59.00
CA VAL A 345 24.34 -5.21 60.16
C VAL A 345 23.63 -6.52 59.83
N GLY A 346 23.14 -6.69 58.59
CA GLY A 346 22.37 -7.87 58.19
C GLY A 346 23.15 -9.20 58.23
N ASP A 347 24.41 -9.22 57.80
CA ASP A 347 25.27 -10.41 57.74
C ASP A 347 26.45 -10.37 58.75
N GLY A 348 26.60 -9.26 59.48
CA GLY A 348 27.68 -9.04 60.44
C GLY A 348 29.06 -8.86 59.79
N ALA A 349 29.12 -8.63 58.48
CA ALA A 349 30.39 -8.46 57.80
C ALA A 349 31.07 -7.16 58.22
N LEU A 350 32.33 -7.26 58.66
CA LEU A 350 33.13 -6.14 59.16
C LEU A 350 34.36 -5.94 58.28
N TRP A 351 34.53 -4.72 57.77
CA TRP A 351 35.68 -4.29 56.98
C TRP A 351 36.45 -3.22 57.73
N GLN A 352 37.78 -3.37 57.83
CA GLN A 352 38.66 -2.26 58.19
C GLN A 352 38.83 -1.34 56.99
N VAL A 353 38.66 -0.04 57.22
CA VAL A 353 38.69 0.97 56.17
C VAL A 353 39.44 2.19 56.68
N GLY A 354 40.48 2.62 55.95
CA GLY A 354 40.99 3.98 56.08
C GLY A 354 39.96 4.92 55.47
N ALA A 355 39.11 5.52 56.31
CA ALA A 355 38.02 6.38 55.91
C ALA A 355 38.54 7.64 55.20
N THR A 356 37.89 8.00 54.10
CA THR A 356 38.20 9.24 53.39
C THR A 356 37.46 10.39 54.04
N LEU A 357 38.18 11.30 54.70
CA LEU A 357 37.61 12.46 55.36
C LEU A 357 37.75 13.69 54.46
N GLN A 358 36.62 14.30 54.09
CA GLN A 358 36.61 15.52 53.29
C GLN A 358 36.44 16.76 54.17
N SER A 359 37.31 17.76 53.98
CA SER A 359 37.22 19.04 54.67
C SER A 359 36.00 19.85 54.21
N GLU A 360 35.52 20.76 55.05
CA GLU A 360 34.41 21.65 54.67
C GLU A 360 34.76 22.57 53.49
N ALA A 361 36.00 23.05 53.43
CA ALA A 361 36.48 23.91 52.35
C ALA A 361 36.40 23.20 50.99
N ASP A 362 36.84 21.94 50.92
CA ASP A 362 36.83 21.17 49.67
C ASP A 362 35.40 20.82 49.23
N ALA A 363 34.53 20.47 50.20
CA ALA A 363 33.12 20.21 49.93
C ALA A 363 32.40 21.46 49.39
N LEU A 364 32.70 22.63 49.95
CA LEU A 364 32.16 23.91 49.49
C LEU A 364 32.65 24.28 48.08
N VAL A 365 33.91 24.01 47.75
CA VAL A 365 34.46 24.22 46.40
C VAL A 365 33.70 23.37 45.37
N ALA A 366 33.53 22.08 45.65
CA ALA A 366 32.76 21.18 44.77
C ALA A 366 31.30 21.62 44.62
N ALA A 367 30.63 21.96 45.73
CA ALA A 367 29.24 22.41 45.71
C ALA A 367 29.07 23.69 44.88
N ARG A 368 29.96 24.69 45.05
CA ARG A 368 29.93 25.94 44.26
C ARG A 368 30.27 25.75 42.79
N ALA A 369 31.12 24.76 42.46
CA ALA A 369 31.39 24.43 41.07
C ALA A 369 30.15 23.85 40.38
N LEU A 370 29.45 22.91 41.04
CA LEU A 370 28.20 22.34 40.55
C LEU A 370 27.04 23.34 40.54
N ALA A 371 27.03 24.34 41.44
CA ALA A 371 26.03 25.41 41.46
C ALA A 371 25.94 26.19 40.13
N ARG A 372 27.04 26.24 39.37
CA ARG A 372 27.13 26.93 38.08
C ARG A 372 26.55 26.09 36.94
N VAL A 373 26.22 24.83 37.20
CA VAL A 373 25.82 23.86 36.20
C VAL A 373 24.33 23.57 36.31
N ARG A 374 23.65 23.58 35.17
CA ARG A 374 22.24 23.22 35.05
C ARG A 374 22.11 21.91 34.30
N ASP A 375 21.38 20.99 34.89
CA ASP A 375 21.02 19.74 34.24
C ASP A 375 19.82 19.95 33.31
N PRO A 376 19.93 19.72 31.98
CA PRO A 376 18.82 19.89 31.05
C PRO A 376 17.66 18.90 31.28
N GLU A 377 17.95 17.76 31.91
CA GLU A 377 16.94 16.76 32.29
C GLU A 377 16.27 17.12 33.62
N ASP A 378 16.81 18.11 34.34
CA ASP A 378 16.24 18.58 35.58
C ASP A 378 14.95 19.37 35.36
N SER A 379 13.87 18.84 35.92
CA SER A 379 12.49 19.35 35.78
C SER A 379 12.26 20.68 36.51
N GLY A 380 13.32 21.31 37.05
CA GLY A 380 13.28 22.61 37.72
C GLY A 380 13.15 23.83 36.80
N GLY A 381 13.11 23.66 35.46
CA GLY A 381 12.73 24.76 34.57
C GLY A 381 13.00 24.58 33.06
N GLY A 382 13.21 23.37 32.57
CA GLY A 382 13.34 23.05 31.15
C GLY A 382 12.33 21.97 30.79
N LEU A 383 11.83 21.97 29.55
CA LEU A 383 10.80 21.06 29.02
C LEU A 383 10.95 19.61 29.53
N GLY A 384 10.18 19.29 30.57
CA GLY A 384 10.22 18.00 31.24
C GLY A 384 9.94 16.83 30.30
N VAL A 385 10.26 15.62 30.77
CA VAL A 385 9.97 14.34 30.09
C VAL A 385 8.49 13.95 30.23
N ARG A 386 7.66 14.77 30.90
CA ARG A 386 6.24 14.47 31.06
C ARG A 386 5.54 14.57 29.69
N PRO A 387 4.84 13.52 29.24
CA PRO A 387 4.02 13.60 28.04
C PRO A 387 2.94 14.66 28.22
N VAL A 388 2.92 15.66 27.34
CA VAL A 388 1.91 16.73 27.32
C VAL A 388 0.71 16.24 26.54
N ARG A 389 -0.49 16.24 27.11
CA ARG A 389 -1.70 15.86 26.36
C ARG A 389 -2.21 17.05 25.56
N LEU A 390 -2.59 16.84 24.29
CA LEU A 390 -3.16 17.92 23.46
C LEU A 390 -4.43 18.49 24.09
N ARG A 391 -5.25 17.64 24.70
CA ARG A 391 -6.44 18.08 25.43
C ARG A 391 -6.10 19.04 26.57
N GLU A 392 -4.98 18.86 27.26
CA GLU A 392 -4.55 19.79 28.32
C GLU A 392 -4.14 21.16 27.72
N LEU A 393 -3.40 21.16 26.61
CA LEU A 393 -3.05 22.41 25.89
C LEU A 393 -4.28 23.16 25.36
N LEU A 394 -5.34 22.42 25.04
CA LEU A 394 -6.62 22.97 24.59
C LEU A 394 -7.61 23.21 25.74
N GLU A 395 -7.17 23.09 27.00
CA GLU A 395 -7.98 23.29 28.22
C GLU A 395 -9.19 22.34 28.32
N SER A 396 -8.98 21.06 28.01
CA SER A 396 -9.98 19.98 27.97
C SER A 396 -11.23 20.37 27.18
N PRO A 397 -11.10 20.56 25.86
CA PRO A 397 -12.10 21.24 25.06
C PRO A 397 -13.42 20.45 25.01
N THR A 398 -14.52 21.19 25.10
CA THR A 398 -15.90 20.74 24.91
C THR A 398 -16.43 21.37 23.62
N SER A 399 -17.58 20.91 23.08
CA SER A 399 -18.17 21.53 21.88
C SER A 399 -18.32 23.05 22.04
N LYS A 400 -18.84 23.49 23.19
CA LYS A 400 -19.04 24.92 23.52
C LYS A 400 -17.74 25.71 23.59
N SER A 401 -16.69 25.16 24.19
CA SER A 401 -15.40 25.87 24.27
C SER A 401 -14.71 25.94 22.91
N ILE A 402 -14.89 24.93 22.05
CA ILE A 402 -14.44 24.95 20.65
C ILE A 402 -15.21 26.01 19.85
N VAL A 403 -16.54 26.06 19.93
CA VAL A 403 -17.35 27.09 19.26
C VAL A 403 -16.95 28.49 19.70
N ARG A 404 -16.67 28.69 21.00
CA ARG A 404 -16.14 29.97 21.50
C ARG A 404 -14.79 30.28 20.87
N ARG A 405 -13.89 29.29 20.84
CA ARG A 405 -12.54 29.41 20.27
C ARG A 405 -12.56 29.76 18.78
N TRP A 406 -13.47 29.18 17.99
CA TRP A 406 -13.67 29.49 16.57
C TRP A 406 -14.09 30.93 16.27
N ARG A 407 -14.61 31.65 17.27
CA ARG A 407 -14.98 33.07 17.14
C ARG A 407 -13.83 34.03 17.46
N GLU A 408 -12.72 33.52 18.00
CA GLU A 408 -11.56 34.33 18.32
C GLU A 408 -10.67 34.49 17.08
N ASP A 409 -10.25 35.72 16.79
CA ASP A 409 -9.27 35.98 15.73
C ASP A 409 -7.86 35.79 16.29
N ARG A 410 -7.14 34.76 15.83
CA ARG A 410 -5.83 34.34 16.38
C ARG A 410 -4.75 34.21 15.31
N GLY A 411 -5.00 34.69 14.09
CA GLY A 411 -4.24 34.25 12.92
C GLY A 411 -4.37 32.74 12.71
N LEU A 412 -3.72 32.15 11.70
CA LEU A 412 -3.82 30.71 11.42
C LEU A 412 -2.85 29.89 12.31
N ARG A 413 -2.95 30.12 13.64
CA ARG A 413 -2.07 29.58 14.68
C ARG A 413 -2.72 28.45 15.47
N ALA A 414 -2.01 27.35 15.66
CA ALA A 414 -2.48 26.22 16.45
C ALA A 414 -1.37 25.66 17.36
N PRO A 415 -1.68 25.27 18.61
CA PRO A 415 -0.71 24.70 19.54
C PRO A 415 -0.29 23.30 19.15
N ILE A 416 1.02 23.01 19.22
CA ILE A 416 1.57 21.70 18.83
C ILE A 416 2.29 20.98 19.97
N GLY A 417 2.63 21.70 21.03
CA GLY A 417 3.45 21.19 22.10
C GLY A 417 3.93 22.28 23.04
N LEU A 418 4.99 21.98 23.77
CA LEU A 418 5.67 22.94 24.64
C LEU A 418 7.10 23.19 24.11
N GLY A 419 7.47 24.47 24.05
CA GLY A 419 8.82 24.99 23.85
C GLY A 419 9.46 25.42 25.19
N PRO A 420 10.74 25.86 25.20
CA PRO A 420 11.44 26.25 26.42
C PRO A 420 10.74 27.40 27.16
N GLU A 421 10.01 28.23 26.42
CA GLU A 421 9.29 29.41 26.90
C GLU A 421 7.80 29.14 27.20
N GLY A 422 7.33 27.90 27.07
CA GLY A 422 5.93 27.53 27.33
C GLY A 422 5.21 27.00 26.09
N LEU A 423 3.96 27.43 25.86
CA LEU A 423 3.15 26.95 24.75
C LEU A 423 3.83 27.23 23.41
N LEU A 424 4.02 26.19 22.60
CA LEU A 424 4.52 26.34 21.23
C LEU A 424 3.35 26.19 20.24
N GLU A 425 3.17 27.21 19.42
CA GLU A 425 2.19 27.25 18.34
C GLU A 425 2.90 27.31 16.99
N ILE A 426 2.23 26.82 15.95
CA ILE A 426 2.64 27.00 14.55
C ILE A 426 1.61 27.88 13.85
N ASP A 427 2.09 28.93 13.19
CA ASP A 427 1.34 29.76 12.25
C ASP A 427 1.51 29.24 10.83
N LEU A 428 0.43 28.73 10.24
CA LEU A 428 0.49 28.13 8.90
C LEU A 428 0.76 29.16 7.79
N VAL A 429 0.58 30.46 8.05
CA VAL A 429 0.88 31.52 7.07
C VAL A 429 2.23 32.17 7.36
N ALA A 430 2.49 32.54 8.62
CA ALA A 430 3.69 33.28 9.01
C ALA A 430 4.96 32.42 9.08
N ASP A 431 4.87 31.19 9.60
CA ASP A 431 6.03 30.30 9.74
C ASP A 431 6.40 29.59 8.42
N GLY A 432 5.48 29.64 7.45
CA GLY A 432 5.68 29.12 6.11
C GLY A 432 4.46 28.36 5.58
N PRO A 433 3.92 28.71 4.40
CA PRO A 433 2.73 28.06 3.83
C PRO A 433 2.94 26.58 3.50
N HIS A 434 4.20 26.16 3.32
CA HIS A 434 4.54 24.76 3.13
C HIS A 434 5.59 24.33 4.15
N GLY A 435 5.43 23.12 4.64
CA GLY A 435 6.24 22.54 5.69
C GLY A 435 6.86 21.21 5.32
N LEU A 436 7.98 20.91 5.96
CA LEU A 436 8.68 19.63 5.90
C LEU A 436 8.79 19.05 7.32
N LEU A 437 8.38 17.79 7.48
CA LEU A 437 8.47 17.03 8.74
C LEU A 437 9.31 15.77 8.53
N ALA A 438 10.47 15.70 9.18
CA ALA A 438 11.29 14.48 9.18
C ALA A 438 11.28 13.81 10.55
N GLY A 439 11.28 12.48 10.57
CA GLY A 439 11.40 11.71 11.79
C GLY A 439 11.39 10.21 11.55
N THR A 440 12.36 9.51 12.12
CA THR A 440 12.51 8.05 11.98
C THR A 440 11.41 7.30 12.71
N THR A 441 11.26 6.00 12.45
CA THR A 441 10.28 5.16 13.15
C THR A 441 10.43 5.28 14.67
N GLY A 442 9.30 5.47 15.37
CA GLY A 442 9.27 5.66 16.82
C GLY A 442 9.73 7.03 17.32
N SER A 443 9.99 8.00 16.42
CA SER A 443 10.31 9.39 16.81
C SER A 443 9.08 10.20 17.25
N GLY A 444 7.87 9.76 16.90
CA GLY A 444 6.63 10.50 17.16
C GLY A 444 6.00 11.18 15.93
N LYS A 445 6.54 10.96 14.71
CA LYS A 445 6.06 11.59 13.46
C LYS A 445 4.53 11.50 13.26
N SER A 446 3.99 10.30 13.23
CA SER A 446 2.54 10.08 13.05
C SER A 446 1.71 10.72 14.18
N GLU A 447 2.25 10.78 15.40
CA GLU A 447 1.56 11.39 16.54
C GLU A 447 1.54 12.92 16.44
N LEU A 448 2.63 13.53 15.97
CA LEU A 448 2.69 14.96 15.68
C LEU A 448 1.76 15.34 14.52
N LEU A 449 1.67 14.51 13.47
CA LEU A 449 0.72 14.74 12.36
C LEU A 449 -0.74 14.74 12.85
N ARG A 450 -1.13 13.77 13.70
CA ARG A 450 -2.46 13.77 14.34
C ARG A 450 -2.67 15.01 15.21
N THR A 451 -1.66 15.37 16.00
CA THR A 451 -1.69 16.55 16.87
C THR A 451 -1.92 17.84 16.08
N LEU A 452 -1.21 18.01 14.96
CA LEU A 452 -1.41 19.14 14.05
C LEU A 452 -2.85 19.20 13.53
N VAL A 453 -3.36 18.12 12.94
CA VAL A 453 -4.72 18.07 12.38
C VAL A 453 -5.77 18.41 13.44
N LEU A 454 -5.72 17.78 14.61
CA LEU A 454 -6.68 18.00 15.69
C LEU A 454 -6.57 19.40 16.28
N SER A 455 -5.36 19.92 16.42
CA SER A 455 -5.14 21.25 17.00
C SER A 455 -5.70 22.35 16.10
N PHE A 456 -5.45 22.26 14.79
CA PHE A 456 -6.07 23.17 13.82
C PHE A 456 -7.59 23.01 13.77
N ALA A 457 -8.11 21.78 13.74
CA ALA A 457 -9.57 21.52 13.73
C ALA A 457 -10.29 22.02 15.00
N ALA A 458 -9.65 21.91 16.16
CA ALA A 458 -10.17 22.43 17.42
C ALA A 458 -10.05 23.96 17.54
N THR A 459 -9.18 24.59 16.75
CA THR A 459 -8.91 26.03 16.82
C THR A 459 -9.65 26.83 15.76
N PHE A 460 -9.93 26.25 14.60
CA PHE A 460 -10.59 26.92 13.48
C PHE A 460 -11.78 26.10 12.94
N PRO A 461 -12.86 26.76 12.49
CA PRO A 461 -14.01 26.08 11.91
C PRO A 461 -13.70 25.53 10.49
N PRO A 462 -14.49 24.57 9.98
CA PRO A 462 -14.36 24.06 8.60
C PRO A 462 -14.49 25.14 7.51
N SER A 463 -15.18 26.25 7.80
CA SER A 463 -15.25 27.41 6.91
C SER A 463 -13.94 28.20 6.77
N GLN A 464 -12.97 27.97 7.66
CA GLN A 464 -11.66 28.64 7.64
C GLN A 464 -10.51 27.71 7.25
N ILE A 465 -10.52 26.44 7.66
CA ILE A 465 -9.49 25.47 7.30
C ILE A 465 -10.07 24.09 7.01
N VAL A 466 -9.54 23.44 5.98
CA VAL A 466 -9.88 22.07 5.58
C VAL A 466 -8.63 21.27 5.28
N PHE A 467 -8.73 19.95 5.38
CA PHE A 467 -7.60 19.03 5.24
C PHE A 467 -7.78 18.04 4.09
N VAL A 468 -6.68 17.80 3.38
CA VAL A 468 -6.49 16.62 2.55
C VAL A 468 -5.43 15.75 3.20
N LEU A 469 -5.78 14.50 3.53
CA LEU A 469 -4.89 13.58 4.24
C LEU A 469 -4.44 12.46 3.29
N ILE A 470 -3.13 12.30 3.14
CA ILE A 470 -2.53 11.30 2.25
C ILE A 470 -1.60 10.40 3.07
N ASP A 471 -1.88 9.09 3.12
CA ASP A 471 -1.10 8.09 3.85
C ASP A 471 -0.61 6.96 2.90
N TYR A 472 0.70 6.88 2.69
CA TYR A 472 1.32 5.85 1.85
C TYR A 472 1.50 4.49 2.53
N LYS A 473 1.39 4.40 3.86
CA LYS A 473 1.78 3.18 4.60
C LYS A 473 0.68 2.71 5.53
N GLY A 474 -0.33 2.08 4.93
CA GLY A 474 -1.30 1.24 5.65
C GLY A 474 -2.38 1.99 6.42
N GLY A 475 -2.66 3.25 6.06
CA GLY A 475 -3.85 3.99 6.50
C GLY A 475 -4.05 3.96 8.01
N SER A 476 -2.96 4.12 8.78
CA SER A 476 -2.94 4.04 10.25
C SER A 476 -2.61 5.39 10.91
N THR A 477 -2.07 6.35 10.15
CA THR A 477 -1.70 7.66 10.68
C THR A 477 -2.94 8.53 10.93
N PHE A 478 -3.94 8.51 10.05
CA PHE A 478 -5.04 9.50 10.05
C PHE A 478 -6.44 8.95 10.35
N ASP A 479 -6.58 7.69 10.71
CA ASP A 479 -7.81 6.88 10.57
C ASP A 479 -9.02 7.57 11.20
N ARG A 480 -8.91 7.93 12.49
CA ARG A 480 -10.00 8.59 13.22
C ARG A 480 -10.14 10.07 12.88
N CYS A 481 -9.08 10.70 12.36
CA CYS A 481 -9.13 12.10 11.92
C CYS A 481 -9.96 12.26 10.65
N THR A 482 -10.11 11.22 9.82
CA THR A 482 -10.97 11.24 8.61
C THR A 482 -12.44 11.54 8.91
N ALA A 483 -12.89 11.32 10.16
CA ALA A 483 -14.25 11.63 10.60
C ALA A 483 -14.47 13.11 10.96
N LEU A 484 -13.42 13.95 10.97
CA LEU A 484 -13.54 15.37 11.24
C LEU A 484 -14.29 16.08 10.11
N PRO A 485 -15.16 17.06 10.43
CA PRO A 485 -15.90 17.84 9.41
C PRO A 485 -14.97 18.68 8.51
N HIS A 486 -13.71 18.88 8.93
CA HIS A 486 -12.68 19.59 8.19
C HIS A 486 -12.02 18.76 7.08
N VAL A 487 -12.13 17.42 7.12
CA VAL A 487 -11.44 16.56 6.14
C VAL A 487 -12.28 16.46 4.86
N VAL A 488 -11.74 17.01 3.77
CA VAL A 488 -12.39 17.09 2.45
C VAL A 488 -11.84 16.09 1.43
N GLY A 489 -10.80 15.34 1.81
CA GLY A 489 -10.22 14.26 1.04
C GLY A 489 -9.29 13.41 1.90
N SER A 490 -9.34 12.09 1.71
CA SER A 490 -8.41 11.15 2.34
C SER A 490 -8.02 10.09 1.32
N LEU A 491 -6.72 9.81 1.22
CA LEU A 491 -6.16 8.74 0.36
C LEU A 491 -5.23 7.87 1.20
N THR A 492 -5.39 6.57 1.05
CA THR A 492 -4.57 5.55 1.69
C THR A 492 -4.06 4.59 0.63
N ASP A 493 -2.83 4.12 0.76
CA ASP A 493 -2.26 3.08 -0.12
C ASP A 493 -2.25 3.54 -1.60
N LEU A 494 -1.72 4.74 -1.83
CA LEU A 494 -1.70 5.40 -3.13
C LEU A 494 -0.91 4.62 -4.17
N ASP A 495 -1.58 4.23 -5.25
CA ASP A 495 -0.95 3.80 -6.49
C ASP A 495 -0.69 4.99 -7.44
N GLU A 496 0.04 4.73 -8.53
CA GLU A 496 0.36 5.76 -9.54
C GLU A 496 -0.91 6.44 -10.09
N THR A 497 -1.97 5.69 -10.34
CA THR A 497 -3.24 6.22 -10.88
C THR A 497 -3.92 7.17 -9.89
N SER A 498 -4.01 6.78 -8.62
CA SER A 498 -4.64 7.57 -7.57
C SER A 498 -3.83 8.82 -7.24
N ALA A 499 -2.49 8.75 -7.31
CA ALA A 499 -1.62 9.91 -7.12
C ALA A 499 -1.82 10.95 -8.24
N HIS A 500 -1.86 10.53 -9.50
CA HIS A 500 -2.14 11.43 -10.62
C HIS A 500 -3.55 12.04 -10.53
N ARG A 501 -4.56 11.24 -10.16
CA ARG A 501 -5.93 11.73 -9.94
C ARG A 501 -6.00 12.78 -8.84
N ALA A 502 -5.30 12.57 -7.72
CA ALA A 502 -5.23 13.53 -6.63
C ALA A 502 -4.55 14.83 -7.07
N LEU A 503 -3.47 14.74 -7.85
CA LEU A 503 -2.80 15.89 -8.42
C LEU A 503 -3.74 16.67 -9.36
N GLU A 504 -4.44 16.01 -10.29
CA GLU A 504 -5.43 16.65 -11.17
C GLU A 504 -6.50 17.41 -10.35
N ALA A 505 -6.91 16.85 -9.21
CA ALA A 505 -7.92 17.45 -8.33
C ALA A 505 -7.40 18.71 -7.65
N LEU A 506 -6.19 18.65 -7.13
CA LEU A 506 -5.53 19.80 -6.49
C LEU A 506 -5.22 20.90 -7.51
N GLU A 507 -4.80 20.56 -8.73
CA GLU A 507 -4.63 21.52 -9.82
C GLU A 507 -5.95 22.19 -10.22
N ALA A 508 -7.03 21.40 -10.30
CA ALA A 508 -8.34 21.95 -10.57
C ALA A 508 -8.71 22.94 -9.45
N GLU A 509 -8.65 22.50 -8.19
CA GLU A 509 -8.93 23.34 -7.02
C GLU A 509 -8.14 24.66 -7.03
N LEU A 510 -6.87 24.60 -7.39
CA LEU A 510 -6.02 25.77 -7.59
C LEU A 510 -6.60 26.73 -8.64
N ARG A 511 -7.02 26.24 -9.81
CA ARG A 511 -7.64 27.06 -10.87
C ARG A 511 -8.96 27.70 -10.45
N ASP A 512 -9.81 27.00 -9.70
CA ASP A 512 -11.08 27.60 -9.20
C ASP A 512 -10.82 28.69 -8.18
N ARG A 513 -9.84 28.50 -7.29
CA ARG A 513 -9.43 29.56 -6.36
C ARG A 513 -8.93 30.79 -7.11
N GLU A 514 -8.09 30.61 -8.14
CA GLU A 514 -7.63 31.71 -9.01
C GLU A 514 -8.81 32.45 -9.66
N GLU A 515 -9.78 31.71 -10.23
CA GLU A 515 -10.98 32.29 -10.87
C GLU A 515 -11.85 33.05 -9.87
N ARG A 516 -12.09 32.49 -8.68
CA ARG A 516 -12.89 33.13 -7.62
C ARG A 516 -12.22 34.37 -7.06
N LEU A 517 -10.91 34.33 -6.79
CA LEU A 517 -10.17 35.52 -6.35
C LEU A 517 -10.22 36.61 -7.42
N ARG A 518 -10.01 36.25 -8.69
CA ARG A 518 -10.08 37.19 -9.82
C ARG A 518 -11.46 37.81 -9.98
N ALA A 519 -12.53 37.03 -9.82
CA ALA A 519 -13.91 37.52 -9.91
C ALA A 519 -14.23 38.59 -8.86
N TYR A 520 -13.55 38.56 -7.71
CA TYR A 520 -13.70 39.54 -6.63
C TYR A 520 -12.54 40.56 -6.55
N GLY A 521 -11.60 40.53 -7.50
CA GLY A 521 -10.44 41.45 -7.52
C GLY A 521 -9.48 41.29 -6.35
N ALA A 522 -9.44 40.12 -5.71
CA ALA A 522 -8.53 39.83 -4.59
C ALA A 522 -7.18 39.32 -5.11
N GLU A 523 -6.08 39.83 -4.54
CA GLU A 523 -4.72 39.40 -4.90
C GLU A 523 -4.31 38.11 -4.18
N ASP A 524 -4.86 37.88 -3.00
CA ASP A 524 -4.63 36.71 -2.16
C ASP A 524 -5.89 36.31 -1.38
N LEU A 525 -5.85 35.15 -0.73
CA LEU A 525 -6.96 34.67 0.07
C LEU A 525 -7.25 35.58 1.28
N GLY A 526 -6.23 36.23 1.84
CA GLY A 526 -6.38 37.15 2.98
C GLY A 526 -7.21 38.39 2.66
N THR A 527 -7.20 38.83 1.39
CA THR A 527 -7.96 39.97 0.87
C THR A 527 -9.31 39.57 0.25
N TYR A 528 -9.56 38.27 0.05
CA TYR A 528 -10.83 37.77 -0.46
C TYR A 528 -11.99 38.04 0.52
N ARG A 529 -13.08 38.62 0.03
CA ARG A 529 -14.31 38.93 0.80
C ARG A 529 -15.58 38.37 0.13
N GLY A 530 -15.43 37.42 -0.79
CA GLY A 530 -16.56 36.81 -1.48
C GLY A 530 -17.36 35.84 -0.61
N SER A 531 -18.61 35.59 -1.00
CA SER A 531 -19.52 34.67 -0.33
C SER A 531 -19.90 33.50 -1.26
N PRO A 532 -19.71 32.23 -0.85
CA PRO A 532 -19.17 31.80 0.44
C PRO A 532 -17.66 32.04 0.58
N PRO A 533 -17.13 32.08 1.83
CA PRO A 533 -15.69 32.16 2.09
C PRO A 533 -14.95 30.95 1.50
N ILE A 534 -13.66 31.13 1.22
CA ILE A 534 -12.77 30.05 0.77
C ILE A 534 -11.92 29.64 1.97
N PRO A 535 -11.99 28.38 2.46
CA PRO A 535 -11.13 27.93 3.53
C PRO A 535 -9.69 27.72 3.03
N HIS A 536 -8.72 27.90 3.93
CA HIS A 536 -7.36 27.41 3.73
C HIS A 536 -7.37 25.89 3.56
N LEU A 537 -6.62 25.37 2.59
CA LEU A 537 -6.52 23.94 2.32
C LEU A 537 -5.14 23.46 2.72
N LEU A 538 -5.04 22.64 3.77
CA LEU A 538 -3.80 22.01 4.20
C LEU A 538 -3.73 20.56 3.69
N VAL A 539 -2.85 20.32 2.73
CA VAL A 539 -2.56 18.99 2.17
C VAL A 539 -1.42 18.36 2.98
N ILE A 540 -1.68 17.23 3.62
CA ILE A 540 -0.72 16.54 4.48
C ILE A 540 -0.37 15.20 3.85
N ILE A 541 0.91 14.99 3.55
CA ILE A 541 1.42 13.77 2.91
C ILE A 541 2.34 13.04 3.87
N ASP A 542 1.86 11.92 4.42
CA ASP A 542 2.67 11.01 5.22
C ASP A 542 3.46 10.06 4.31
N GLU A 543 4.78 10.04 4.52
CA GLU A 543 5.75 9.26 3.76
C GLU A 543 5.85 9.64 2.28
N PHE A 544 6.02 10.93 1.99
CA PHE A 544 6.16 11.42 0.61
C PHE A 544 7.38 10.85 -0.14
N ALA A 545 8.35 10.25 0.57
CA ALA A 545 9.44 9.50 -0.06
C ALA A 545 8.92 8.34 -0.92
N ALA A 546 7.85 7.66 -0.48
CA ALA A 546 7.21 6.62 -1.28
C ALA A 546 6.56 7.21 -2.56
N LEU A 547 5.94 8.39 -2.45
CA LEU A 547 5.43 9.13 -3.63
C LEU A 547 6.54 9.47 -4.62
N ALA A 548 7.69 9.93 -4.13
CA ALA A 548 8.85 10.27 -4.96
C ALA A 548 9.39 9.07 -5.75
N GLU A 549 9.32 7.87 -5.17
CA GLU A 549 9.76 6.62 -5.80
C GLU A 549 8.71 6.08 -6.80
N GLN A 550 7.43 6.12 -6.45
CA GLN A 550 6.34 5.48 -7.21
C GLN A 550 5.72 6.37 -8.30
N ALA A 551 5.64 7.68 -8.07
CA ALA A 551 5.06 8.63 -9.01
C ALA A 551 5.84 9.98 -9.00
N PRO A 552 7.06 10.01 -9.58
CA PRO A 552 7.91 11.22 -9.60
C PRO A 552 7.24 12.43 -10.28
N GLU A 553 6.51 12.20 -11.38
CA GLU A 553 5.79 13.26 -12.10
C GLU A 553 4.72 13.93 -11.22
N ALA A 554 4.05 13.14 -10.37
CA ALA A 554 3.04 13.66 -9.45
C ALA A 554 3.67 14.54 -8.34
N LEU A 555 4.87 14.18 -7.86
CA LEU A 555 5.63 15.00 -6.90
C LEU A 555 6.05 16.35 -7.48
N ASP A 556 6.54 16.36 -8.72
CA ASP A 556 6.89 17.61 -9.41
C ASP A 556 5.67 18.54 -9.55
N GLY A 557 4.51 17.98 -9.91
CA GLY A 557 3.25 18.72 -9.96
C GLY A 557 2.85 19.32 -8.60
N LEU A 558 2.99 18.57 -7.51
CA LEU A 558 2.71 19.07 -6.15
C LEU A 558 3.64 20.21 -5.73
N ILE A 559 4.92 20.16 -6.12
CA ILE A 559 5.88 21.25 -5.85
C ILE A 559 5.49 22.51 -6.65
N ASP A 560 5.02 22.35 -7.89
CA ASP A 560 4.50 23.46 -8.69
C ASP A 560 3.20 24.05 -8.11
N ILE A 561 2.31 23.20 -7.57
CA ILE A 561 1.14 23.63 -6.80
C ILE A 561 1.57 24.43 -5.58
N ALA A 562 2.55 23.97 -4.81
CA ALA A 562 3.04 24.70 -3.64
C ALA A 562 3.54 26.11 -4.04
N ARG A 563 4.36 26.21 -5.09
CA ARG A 563 4.88 27.49 -5.58
C ARG A 563 3.79 28.51 -5.92
N ARG A 564 2.66 28.07 -6.49
CA ARG A 564 1.52 28.93 -6.87
C ARG A 564 0.47 29.06 -5.76
N GLY A 565 0.37 28.07 -4.88
CA GLY A 565 -0.71 27.88 -3.91
C GLY A 565 -0.65 28.81 -2.71
N ARG A 566 0.52 29.39 -2.42
CA ARG A 566 0.73 30.30 -1.27
C ARG A 566 -0.29 31.42 -1.17
N SER A 567 -0.54 32.16 -2.25
CA SER A 567 -1.51 33.28 -2.25
C SER A 567 -2.96 32.81 -2.32
N LEU A 568 -3.19 31.56 -2.72
CA LEU A 568 -4.51 30.94 -2.85
C LEU A 568 -4.96 30.21 -1.56
N GLY A 569 -4.13 30.28 -0.51
CA GLY A 569 -4.35 29.60 0.77
C GLY A 569 -4.27 28.08 0.69
N MET A 570 -3.55 27.54 -0.29
CA MET A 570 -3.19 26.13 -0.35
C MET A 570 -1.83 25.92 0.30
N HIS A 571 -1.79 25.02 1.29
CA HIS A 571 -0.65 24.74 2.14
C HIS A 571 -0.27 23.27 2.02
N LEU A 572 1.02 22.95 2.11
CA LEU A 572 1.53 21.58 1.89
C LEU A 572 2.45 21.17 3.03
N LEU A 573 2.14 20.07 3.72
CA LEU A 573 3.00 19.49 4.75
C LEU A 573 3.51 18.12 4.29
N LEU A 574 4.79 18.05 3.93
CA LEU A 574 5.46 16.85 3.47
C LEU A 574 6.15 16.14 4.65
N ALA A 575 5.78 14.90 4.94
CA ALA A 575 6.37 14.14 6.04
C ALA A 575 7.12 12.89 5.55
N THR A 576 8.30 12.60 6.11
CA THR A 576 9.10 11.41 5.72
C THR A 576 9.85 10.78 6.90
N GLN A 577 10.01 9.45 6.84
CA GLN A 577 10.90 8.69 7.72
C GLN A 577 12.34 8.63 7.20
N ARG A 578 12.56 8.88 5.91
CA ARG A 578 13.83 8.77 5.20
C ARG A 578 14.13 10.08 4.45
N PRO A 579 14.59 11.12 5.15
CA PRO A 579 14.88 12.41 4.52
C PRO A 579 16.01 12.35 3.48
N SER A 580 16.95 11.40 3.60
CA SER A 580 18.11 11.29 2.71
C SER A 580 17.72 11.02 1.26
N GLY A 581 18.22 11.82 0.31
CA GLY A 581 18.08 11.59 -1.14
C GLY A 581 16.75 11.99 -1.77
N VAL A 582 15.70 12.25 -0.96
CA VAL A 582 14.36 12.62 -1.45
C VAL A 582 14.14 14.14 -1.42
N ILE A 583 14.81 14.85 -0.51
CA ILE A 583 14.65 16.30 -0.34
C ILE A 583 15.48 17.05 -1.39
N SER A 584 14.84 17.46 -2.48
CA SER A 584 15.48 18.26 -3.53
C SER A 584 15.67 19.73 -3.13
N SER A 585 16.52 20.46 -3.87
CA SER A 585 16.68 21.91 -3.70
C SER A 585 15.36 22.68 -3.94
N ARG A 586 14.51 22.18 -4.83
CA ARG A 586 13.17 22.76 -5.11
C ARG A 586 12.23 22.62 -3.92
N ILE A 587 12.24 21.47 -3.24
CA ILE A 587 11.44 21.25 -2.02
C ILE A 587 11.91 22.22 -0.94
N ARG A 588 13.23 22.29 -0.65
CA ARG A 588 13.78 23.20 0.36
C ARG A 588 13.46 24.66 0.11
N ALA A 589 13.47 25.09 -1.15
CA ALA A 589 13.18 26.48 -1.50
C ALA A 589 11.73 26.88 -1.23
N ASN A 590 10.80 25.92 -1.18
CA ASN A 590 9.36 26.18 -0.98
C ASN A 590 8.85 25.75 0.40
N THR A 591 9.58 24.93 1.16
CA THR A 591 9.23 24.53 2.54
C THR A 591 9.97 25.38 3.58
N ALA A 592 9.36 26.50 3.97
CA ALA A 592 9.92 27.39 4.99
C ALA A 592 9.74 26.84 6.41
N LEU A 593 8.59 26.25 6.71
CA LEU A 593 8.32 25.56 7.98
C LEU A 593 9.08 24.23 8.00
N ARG A 594 10.02 24.03 8.93
CA ARG A 594 10.80 22.78 8.97
C ARG A 594 10.87 22.20 10.36
N ILE A 595 10.47 20.94 10.48
CA ILE A 595 10.39 20.20 11.73
C ILE A 595 11.21 18.93 11.59
N ALA A 596 12.17 18.74 12.48
CA ALA A 596 12.90 17.48 12.60
C ALA A 596 12.68 16.89 13.99
N LEU A 597 12.00 15.75 14.04
CA LEU A 597 12.06 14.84 15.18
C LEU A 597 13.38 14.05 15.13
N ARG A 598 13.54 13.05 15.99
CA ARG A 598 14.72 12.17 15.96
C ARG A 598 14.95 11.56 14.56
N VAL A 599 16.08 11.92 13.94
CA VAL A 599 16.60 11.35 12.69
C VAL A 599 17.77 10.41 12.95
N HIS A 600 18.20 9.64 11.94
CA HIS A 600 19.29 8.66 12.10
C HIS A 600 20.66 9.34 12.04
N ASP A 601 20.89 10.14 11.00
CA ASP A 601 22.20 10.71 10.73
C ASP A 601 22.23 12.23 10.87
N PRO A 602 23.35 12.83 11.29
CA PRO A 602 23.50 14.29 11.34
C PRO A 602 23.25 14.98 9.99
N ALA A 603 23.58 14.33 8.87
CA ALA A 603 23.34 14.85 7.52
C ALA A 603 21.83 14.98 7.21
N ASP A 604 21.01 14.05 7.69
CA ASP A 604 19.54 14.12 7.56
C ASP A 604 18.97 15.32 8.32
N SER A 605 19.53 15.59 9.50
CA SER A 605 19.15 16.74 10.31
C SER A 605 19.55 18.04 9.61
N GLU A 606 20.74 18.09 9.02
CA GLU A 606 21.23 19.22 8.23
C GLU A 606 20.33 19.48 7.01
N ASP A 607 19.95 18.44 6.28
CA ASP A 607 19.11 18.54 5.09
C ASP A 607 17.71 19.11 5.39
N VAL A 608 17.18 18.84 6.60
CA VAL A 608 15.85 19.27 7.03
C VAL A 608 15.93 20.61 7.75
N VAL A 609 16.57 20.69 8.91
CA VAL A 609 16.57 21.90 9.75
C VAL A 609 17.82 22.77 9.57
N GLY A 610 18.85 22.33 8.84
CA GLY A 610 20.08 23.09 8.65
C GLY A 610 20.98 23.12 9.89
N ALA A 611 20.87 22.09 10.72
CA ALA A 611 21.77 21.83 11.84
C ALA A 611 21.77 20.32 12.15
N PRO A 612 22.85 19.74 12.73
CA PRO A 612 22.97 18.31 12.99
C PRO A 612 22.20 17.82 14.23
N ASP A 613 21.57 18.72 14.98
CA ASP A 613 21.11 18.51 16.35
C ASP A 613 19.93 17.52 16.49
N ALA A 614 19.10 17.32 15.46
CA ALA A 614 17.98 16.38 15.54
C ALA A 614 18.44 14.90 15.59
N ALA A 615 19.63 14.59 15.08
CA ALA A 615 20.25 13.27 15.20
C ALA A 615 20.68 12.95 16.64
N ARG A 616 20.83 13.97 17.49
CA ARG A 616 21.23 13.82 18.90
C ARG A 616 20.03 13.61 19.84
N ILE A 617 18.80 13.68 19.34
CA ILE A 617 17.59 13.46 20.14
C ILE A 617 17.54 12.00 20.61
N GLY A 618 17.33 11.81 21.91
CA GLY A 618 17.29 10.48 22.54
C GLY A 618 16.14 9.59 22.04
N ARG A 619 16.36 8.26 22.02
CA ARG A 619 15.32 7.29 21.63
C ARG A 619 14.17 7.20 22.62
N HIS A 620 14.39 7.59 23.88
CA HIS A 620 13.43 7.52 24.97
C HIS A 620 12.53 8.76 25.10
N THR A 621 12.71 9.76 24.22
CA THR A 621 11.90 11.00 24.20
C THR A 621 11.14 11.14 22.88
N PRO A 622 10.20 10.24 22.55
CA PRO A 622 9.35 10.40 21.37
C PRO A 622 8.56 11.72 21.46
N GLY A 623 8.37 12.37 20.32
CA GLY A 623 7.75 13.69 20.23
C GLY A 623 8.71 14.85 20.48
N ARG A 624 9.95 14.60 20.94
CA ARG A 624 10.98 15.65 21.01
C ARG A 624 11.47 15.98 19.60
N GLY A 625 11.53 17.27 19.30
CA GLY A 625 11.91 17.77 17.98
C GLY A 625 12.55 19.14 18.01
N LEU A 626 13.03 19.55 16.84
CA LEU A 626 13.50 20.89 16.52
C LEU A 626 12.55 21.49 15.48
N LEU A 627 12.11 22.71 15.74
CA LEU A 627 11.34 23.54 14.83
C LEU A 627 12.23 24.68 14.36
N ARG A 628 12.31 24.88 13.05
CA ARG A 628 12.98 26.02 12.44
C ARG A 628 11.96 27.09 12.08
N LEU A 629 12.02 28.23 12.76
CA LEU A 629 11.16 29.39 12.50
C LEU A 629 11.82 30.42 11.56
N GLY A 630 13.14 30.37 11.41
CA GLY A 630 13.89 31.27 10.56
C GLY A 630 15.31 30.78 10.25
N PRO A 631 16.12 31.53 9.48
CA PRO A 631 17.52 31.22 9.27
C PRO A 631 18.31 31.26 10.60
N GLY A 632 18.73 30.09 11.09
CA GLY A 632 19.50 29.96 12.34
C GLY A 632 18.67 29.95 13.63
N GLU A 633 17.36 30.11 13.54
CA GLU A 633 16.45 30.07 14.70
C GLU A 633 15.85 28.66 14.83
N LEU A 634 16.44 27.88 15.74
CA LEU A 634 16.01 26.52 16.06
C LEU A 634 15.43 26.48 17.47
N VAL A 635 14.17 26.08 17.56
CA VAL A 635 13.45 25.92 18.82
C VAL A 635 13.30 24.43 19.11
N GLN A 636 13.85 23.97 20.22
CA GLN A 636 13.59 22.62 20.70
C GLN A 636 12.22 22.55 21.36
N PHE A 637 11.44 21.52 21.06
CA PHE A 637 10.10 21.35 21.61
C PHE A 637 9.78 19.90 21.92
N GLN A 638 8.73 19.73 22.73
CA GLN A 638 8.09 18.45 22.99
C GLN A 638 6.67 18.47 22.42
N SER A 639 6.39 17.62 21.43
CA SER A 639 5.05 17.51 20.85
C SER A 639 4.04 17.03 21.87
N ALA A 640 2.80 17.53 21.74
CA ALA A 640 1.68 16.99 22.48
C ALA A 640 1.30 15.59 21.97
N LEU A 641 0.61 14.83 22.81
CA LEU A 641 0.00 13.54 22.49
C LEU A 641 -1.50 13.71 22.27
N ALA A 642 -1.98 13.14 21.17
CA ALA A 642 -3.40 13.07 20.83
C ALA A 642 -4.03 11.73 21.23
N THR A 643 -3.24 10.64 21.27
CA THR A 643 -3.75 9.25 21.35
C THR A 643 -3.78 8.64 22.75
N THR A 644 -3.56 9.43 23.82
CA THR A 644 -3.56 8.90 25.18
C THR A 644 -4.88 8.21 25.53
N SER A 645 -4.80 6.97 26.01
CA SER A 645 -5.92 6.32 26.69
C SER A 645 -6.13 7.04 28.01
N ALA A 646 -7.35 7.52 28.26
CA ALA A 646 -7.70 8.19 29.50
C ALA A 646 -7.55 7.22 30.68
N GLY A 647 -6.36 7.22 31.26
CA GLY A 647 -6.01 6.57 32.50
C GLY A 647 -5.77 7.61 33.57
N ASP A 648 -6.72 8.53 33.75
CA ASP A 648 -6.80 9.23 35.03
C ASP A 648 -7.43 8.23 36.01
N ALA A 649 -6.59 7.36 36.58
CA ALA A 649 -7.00 6.59 37.73
C ALA A 649 -7.26 7.58 38.87
N LYS A 650 -8.49 8.09 38.98
CA LYS A 650 -8.95 8.76 40.20
C LYS A 650 -8.90 7.72 41.31
N VAL A 651 -7.83 7.76 42.11
CA VAL A 651 -7.71 6.94 43.32
C VAL A 651 -8.85 7.34 44.24
N ARG A 652 -9.90 6.52 44.28
CA ARG A 652 -10.97 6.63 45.27
C ARG A 652 -10.53 5.82 46.49
N THR A 653 -10.14 6.52 47.55
CA THR A 653 -9.88 5.88 48.84
C THR A 653 -11.21 5.63 49.56
N ALA A 654 -11.36 4.44 50.12
CA ALA A 654 -12.45 4.09 51.03
C ALA A 654 -11.84 3.47 52.30
N PRO A 655 -12.34 3.80 53.51
CA PRO A 655 -11.81 3.24 54.74
C PRO A 655 -12.07 1.73 54.81
N PHE A 656 -11.03 0.95 55.14
CA PHE A 656 -11.11 -0.50 55.30
C PHE A 656 -12.06 -0.88 56.45
N ARG A 657 -13.04 -1.75 56.19
CA ARG A 657 -13.94 -2.35 57.21
C ARG A 657 -13.97 -3.86 57.03
N MET A 658 -13.73 -4.61 58.11
CA MET A 658 -13.90 -6.07 58.12
C MET A 658 -15.40 -6.43 58.10
N GLY A 659 -15.83 -7.28 57.16
CA GLY A 659 -17.15 -7.95 57.22
C GLY A 659 -18.02 -7.86 55.97
N GLU A 660 -17.79 -6.90 55.07
CA GLU A 660 -18.48 -6.84 53.76
C GLU A 660 -17.52 -6.46 52.63
N PRO A 661 -17.39 -7.26 51.55
CA PRO A 661 -16.54 -6.91 50.43
C PRO A 661 -17.13 -5.72 49.67
N THR A 662 -16.43 -4.59 49.66
CA THR A 662 -16.74 -3.47 48.75
C THR A 662 -16.54 -3.97 47.32
N ARG A 663 -17.62 -4.13 46.56
CA ARG A 663 -17.56 -4.53 45.15
C ARG A 663 -17.07 -3.36 44.30
N TRP A 664 -15.84 -3.45 43.84
CA TRP A 664 -15.28 -2.56 42.82
C TRP A 664 -15.82 -2.98 41.46
N GLN A 665 -16.60 -2.13 40.82
CA GLN A 665 -16.94 -2.29 39.41
C GLN A 665 -15.84 -1.63 38.58
N CYS A 666 -15.07 -2.43 37.84
CA CYS A 666 -14.18 -1.93 36.81
C CYS A 666 -15.05 -1.49 35.62
N VAL A 667 -15.16 -0.18 35.37
CA VAL A 667 -15.78 0.32 34.14
C VAL A 667 -14.72 0.23 33.05
N THR A 668 -14.70 -0.89 32.32
CA THR A 668 -13.86 -1.03 31.13
C THR A 668 -14.54 -0.32 29.96
N GLY A 669 -14.02 0.84 29.57
CA GLY A 669 -14.44 1.50 28.34
C GLY A 669 -14.32 3.01 28.38
N GLU A 670 -13.10 3.55 28.51
CA GLU A 670 -12.88 4.97 28.21
C GLU A 670 -12.35 5.12 26.77
N ALA A 671 -13.05 5.92 25.97
CA ALA A 671 -12.61 6.35 24.65
C ALA A 671 -11.26 7.10 24.75
N SER A 672 -10.37 6.87 23.79
CA SER A 672 -9.09 7.59 23.64
C SER A 672 -9.32 9.10 23.59
N ASP A 673 -8.37 9.89 24.08
CA ASP A 673 -8.40 11.35 24.00
C ASP A 673 -8.60 11.87 22.57
N LEU A 674 -8.09 11.13 21.58
CA LEU A 674 -8.30 11.35 20.15
C LEU A 674 -9.80 11.33 19.80
N MET A 675 -10.52 10.28 20.21
CA MET A 675 -11.94 10.13 19.92
C MET A 675 -12.76 11.22 20.61
N LYS A 676 -12.45 11.50 21.89
CA LYS A 676 -13.11 12.57 22.64
C LYS A 676 -12.95 13.93 21.96
N LEU A 677 -11.78 14.22 21.37
CA LEU A 677 -11.55 15.44 20.59
C LEU A 677 -12.32 15.45 19.27
N VAL A 678 -12.27 14.37 18.49
CA VAL A 678 -12.99 14.25 17.22
C VAL A 678 -14.49 14.44 17.44
N ASP A 679 -15.07 13.78 18.45
CA ASP A 679 -16.48 13.90 18.81
C ASP A 679 -16.84 15.33 19.25
N ALA A 680 -15.99 15.98 20.05
CA ALA A 680 -16.20 17.36 20.50
C ALA A 680 -16.15 18.36 19.33
N ILE A 681 -15.24 18.18 18.37
CA ILE A 681 -15.12 19.01 17.17
C ILE A 681 -16.33 18.79 16.24
N GLY A 682 -16.73 17.53 16.03
CA GLY A 682 -17.93 17.21 15.25
C GLY A 682 -19.20 17.82 15.84
N ALA A 683 -19.37 17.73 17.16
CA ALA A 683 -20.46 18.37 17.88
C ALA A 683 -20.41 19.90 17.79
N ALA A 684 -19.21 20.51 17.85
CA ALA A 684 -19.04 21.95 17.69
C ALA A 684 -19.45 22.44 16.29
N ALA A 685 -19.12 21.69 15.23
CA ALA A 685 -19.52 22.02 13.85
C ALA A 685 -21.05 22.04 13.69
N ILE A 686 -21.73 21.05 14.27
CA ILE A 686 -23.20 20.98 14.29
C ILE A 686 -23.79 22.15 15.09
N GLU A 687 -23.24 22.43 16.29
CA GLU A 687 -23.72 23.49 17.18
C GLU A 687 -23.51 24.90 16.60
N ALA A 688 -22.41 25.12 15.87
CA ALA A 688 -22.12 26.38 15.19
C ALA A 688 -22.85 26.55 13.84
N GLY A 689 -23.45 25.48 13.30
CA GLY A 689 -24.09 25.51 11.98
C GLY A 689 -23.09 25.66 10.83
N GLU A 690 -21.88 25.11 10.99
CA GLU A 690 -20.83 25.18 9.98
C GLU A 690 -21.22 24.37 8.73
N PRO A 691 -21.07 24.92 7.51
CA PRO A 691 -21.39 24.20 6.30
C PRO A 691 -20.39 23.05 6.08
N THR A 692 -20.88 21.92 5.58
CA THR A 692 -19.98 20.84 5.12
C THR A 692 -19.18 21.35 3.92
N PRO A 693 -17.84 21.42 4.01
CA PRO A 693 -17.04 21.89 2.90
C PRO A 693 -17.12 20.92 1.72
N PRO A 694 -17.05 21.38 0.47
CA PRO A 694 -17.06 20.50 -0.69
C PRO A 694 -15.80 19.62 -0.69
N ALA A 695 -15.97 18.35 -1.06
CA ALA A 695 -14.85 17.45 -1.25
C ALA A 695 -13.95 17.95 -2.39
N VAL A 696 -12.63 17.83 -2.24
CA VAL A 696 -11.65 18.28 -3.25
C VAL A 696 -11.72 17.42 -4.50
N TRP A 697 -12.01 16.12 -4.32
CA TRP A 697 -12.25 15.20 -5.42
C TRP A 697 -13.48 14.34 -5.21
N SER A 698 -14.05 13.91 -6.33
CA SER A 698 -15.10 12.91 -6.36
C SER A 698 -14.58 11.58 -5.80
N PRO A 699 -15.34 10.91 -4.92
CA PRO A 699 -15.06 9.52 -4.62
C PRO A 699 -15.17 8.68 -5.91
N GLU A 700 -14.43 7.57 -5.96
CA GLU A 700 -14.33 6.71 -7.15
C GLU A 700 -15.70 6.31 -7.70
N LEU A 701 -15.82 6.11 -9.02
CA LEU A 701 -17.10 5.69 -9.60
C LEU A 701 -17.61 4.40 -8.93
N PRO A 702 -18.88 4.35 -8.49
CA PRO A 702 -19.43 3.16 -7.86
C PRO A 702 -19.34 1.97 -8.81
N GLU A 703 -19.21 0.76 -8.25
CA GLU A 703 -19.14 -0.46 -9.04
C GLU A 703 -20.41 -0.69 -9.88
N ARG A 704 -21.56 -0.31 -9.32
CA ARG A 704 -22.88 -0.39 -9.96
C ARG A 704 -23.66 0.88 -9.65
N VAL A 705 -24.42 1.34 -10.64
CA VAL A 705 -25.35 2.46 -10.52
C VAL A 705 -26.60 2.11 -11.31
N SER A 706 -27.78 2.33 -10.74
CA SER A 706 -29.06 2.12 -11.44
C SER A 706 -29.46 3.38 -12.21
N VAL A 707 -30.18 3.24 -13.33
CA VAL A 707 -30.74 4.41 -14.05
C VAL A 707 -31.67 5.23 -13.14
N HIS A 708 -32.35 4.59 -12.18
CA HIS A 708 -33.22 5.29 -11.22
C HIS A 708 -32.45 6.13 -10.18
N GLU A 709 -31.16 5.87 -9.98
CA GLU A 709 -30.30 6.59 -9.03
C GLU A 709 -29.62 7.82 -9.67
N LEU A 710 -29.72 7.96 -10.99
CA LEU A 710 -29.20 9.12 -11.72
C LEU A 710 -30.18 10.29 -11.49
N GLY A 711 -29.98 11.02 -10.39
CA GLY A 711 -30.88 12.07 -9.89
C GLY A 711 -31.17 13.24 -10.85
N GLU A 712 -31.97 14.20 -10.39
CA GLU A 712 -32.41 15.38 -11.15
C GLU A 712 -31.29 16.43 -11.28
N THR A 713 -30.31 16.15 -12.15
CA THR A 713 -29.31 17.15 -12.56
C THR A 713 -29.84 18.03 -13.70
N PRO A 714 -29.33 19.27 -13.88
CA PRO A 714 -29.78 20.15 -14.96
C PRO A 714 -29.65 19.45 -16.31
N ARG A 715 -30.77 19.32 -17.01
CA ARG A 715 -30.85 18.67 -18.32
C ARG A 715 -30.06 19.50 -19.35
N PRO A 716 -29.31 18.86 -20.25
CA PRO A 716 -28.76 19.53 -21.44
C PRO A 716 -29.86 20.20 -22.27
N ASP A 717 -29.54 21.34 -22.89
CA ASP A 717 -30.46 22.08 -23.78
C ASP A 717 -30.53 21.40 -25.17
N THR A 718 -31.05 20.17 -25.20
CA THR A 718 -31.23 19.37 -26.42
C THR A 718 -32.63 18.76 -26.47
N PRO A 719 -33.20 18.51 -27.69
CA PRO A 719 -34.57 18.04 -27.84
C PRO A 719 -34.86 16.72 -27.12
N TRP A 720 -33.91 15.79 -27.17
CA TRP A 720 -33.94 14.55 -26.40
C TRP A 720 -32.67 14.40 -25.59
N ALA A 721 -32.85 14.30 -24.27
CA ALA A 721 -31.78 13.94 -23.36
C ALA A 721 -32.24 12.88 -22.35
N ALA A 722 -31.40 11.89 -22.08
CA ALA A 722 -31.67 10.85 -21.09
C ALA A 722 -30.40 10.49 -20.30
N PRO A 723 -30.48 10.38 -18.95
CA PRO A 723 -29.33 10.00 -18.14
C PRO A 723 -29.10 8.48 -18.22
N PHE A 724 -27.89 8.05 -18.55
CA PHE A 724 -27.60 6.62 -18.73
C PHE A 724 -26.30 6.14 -18.06
N GLY A 725 -25.61 7.01 -17.33
CA GLY A 725 -24.46 6.63 -16.52
C GLY A 725 -23.93 7.77 -15.67
N LEU A 726 -22.74 7.55 -15.12
CA LEU A 726 -21.93 8.56 -14.43
C LEU A 726 -20.61 8.73 -15.17
N ILE A 727 -20.13 9.96 -15.25
CA ILE A 727 -18.78 10.28 -15.73
C ILE A 727 -17.91 10.68 -14.53
N ASP A 728 -16.71 10.11 -14.50
CA ASP A 728 -15.69 10.44 -13.51
C ASP A 728 -15.08 11.78 -13.88
N ASP A 729 -15.57 12.82 -13.24
CA ASP A 729 -14.95 14.13 -13.26
C ASP A 729 -14.31 14.38 -11.90
N VAL A 730 -13.16 15.06 -11.94
CA VAL A 730 -12.19 15.08 -10.85
C VAL A 730 -12.82 15.68 -9.59
N ARG A 731 -13.68 16.70 -9.72
CA ARG A 731 -14.32 17.39 -8.58
C ARG A 731 -15.73 16.94 -8.24
N SER A 732 -16.51 16.49 -9.21
CA SER A 732 -17.87 16.00 -8.94
C SER A 732 -18.24 14.86 -9.88
N ARG A 733 -18.89 13.82 -9.36
CA ARG A 733 -19.50 12.81 -10.22
C ARG A 733 -20.61 13.48 -11.00
N ARG A 734 -20.49 13.54 -12.32
CA ARG A 734 -21.53 14.12 -13.18
C ARG A 734 -22.36 13.01 -13.80
N VAL A 735 -23.63 13.31 -14.02
CA VAL A 735 -24.51 12.43 -14.79
C VAL A 735 -24.03 12.43 -16.24
N LEU A 736 -23.84 11.24 -16.79
CA LEU A 736 -23.58 11.03 -18.20
C LEU A 736 -24.92 11.04 -18.93
N TRP A 737 -25.13 12.07 -19.75
CA TRP A 737 -26.32 12.26 -20.56
C TRP A 737 -26.12 11.74 -21.97
N TRP A 738 -27.13 11.06 -22.49
CA TRP A 738 -27.29 10.87 -23.93
C TRP A 738 -28.01 12.11 -24.47
N GLU A 739 -27.47 12.74 -25.51
CA GLU A 739 -27.91 14.04 -26.01
C GLU A 739 -28.36 13.97 -27.49
N ALA A 740 -29.31 13.07 -27.80
CA ALA A 740 -29.87 12.93 -29.15
C ALA A 740 -28.81 12.67 -30.25
N THR A 741 -27.83 11.82 -29.97
CA THR A 741 -26.77 11.46 -30.92
C THR A 741 -26.64 9.95 -31.09
N ASN A 742 -25.94 9.51 -32.15
CA ASN A 742 -25.56 8.11 -32.29
C ASN A 742 -24.45 7.76 -31.30
N VAL A 743 -24.52 6.57 -30.71
CA VAL A 743 -23.56 6.11 -29.69
C VAL A 743 -22.89 4.81 -30.14
N LEU A 744 -21.56 4.77 -30.03
CA LEU A 744 -20.76 3.57 -30.29
C LEU A 744 -20.13 3.04 -29.00
N PHE A 745 -20.40 1.79 -28.67
CA PHE A 745 -19.78 1.04 -27.59
C PHE A 745 -18.77 0.04 -28.17
N VAL A 746 -17.50 0.15 -27.80
CA VAL A 746 -16.43 -0.73 -28.28
C VAL A 746 -15.98 -1.61 -27.11
N GLY A 747 -16.11 -2.93 -27.26
CA GLY A 747 -15.62 -3.88 -26.27
C GLY A 747 -15.97 -5.33 -26.58
N PRO A 748 -15.11 -6.28 -26.18
CA PRO A 748 -15.35 -7.70 -26.39
C PRO A 748 -16.58 -8.21 -25.61
N PRO A 749 -17.13 -9.38 -25.94
CA PRO A 749 -18.20 -10.00 -25.18
C PRO A 749 -17.88 -10.09 -23.69
N GLY A 750 -18.84 -9.73 -22.83
CA GLY A 750 -18.65 -9.71 -21.37
C GLY A 750 -18.07 -8.41 -20.79
N SER A 751 -17.52 -7.51 -21.61
CA SER A 751 -16.94 -6.22 -21.16
C SER A 751 -17.97 -5.24 -20.57
N GLY A 752 -19.21 -5.32 -21.04
CA GLY A 752 -20.30 -4.41 -20.67
C GLY A 752 -20.95 -3.67 -21.84
N SER A 753 -20.36 -3.73 -23.05
CA SER A 753 -20.85 -3.05 -24.25
C SER A 753 -22.32 -3.37 -24.62
N THR A 754 -22.70 -4.65 -24.63
CA THR A 754 -24.11 -5.07 -24.83
C THR A 754 -25.03 -4.58 -23.72
N LYS A 755 -24.56 -4.57 -22.47
CA LYS A 755 -25.35 -4.06 -21.33
C LYS A 755 -25.63 -2.56 -21.52
N ALA A 756 -24.64 -1.82 -22.03
CA ALA A 756 -24.79 -0.39 -22.28
C ALA A 756 -25.86 -0.05 -23.33
N LEU A 757 -26.02 -0.89 -24.37
CA LEU A 757 -27.13 -0.75 -25.32
C LEU A 757 -28.50 -0.89 -24.62
N ALA A 758 -28.65 -1.89 -23.75
CA ALA A 758 -29.88 -2.08 -22.98
C ALA A 758 -30.13 -0.91 -22.01
N THR A 759 -29.08 -0.40 -21.36
CA THR A 759 -29.16 0.77 -20.48
C THR A 759 -29.60 2.01 -21.24
N LEU A 760 -29.01 2.28 -22.41
CA LEU A 760 -29.41 3.40 -23.27
C LEU A 760 -30.90 3.32 -23.61
N ALA A 761 -31.35 2.16 -24.11
CA ALA A 761 -32.76 1.96 -24.48
C ALA A 761 -33.72 2.15 -23.31
N THR A 762 -33.41 1.56 -22.15
CA THR A 762 -34.24 1.71 -20.95
C THR A 762 -34.25 3.13 -20.42
N ALA A 763 -33.11 3.83 -20.42
CA ALA A 763 -33.02 5.23 -20.01
C ALA A 763 -33.85 6.16 -20.90
N VAL A 764 -33.80 5.98 -22.23
CA VAL A 764 -34.59 6.79 -23.15
C VAL A 764 -36.09 6.47 -23.00
N CYS A 765 -36.49 5.20 -22.94
CA CYS A 765 -37.90 4.81 -22.80
C CYS A 765 -38.52 5.24 -21.47
N LEU A 766 -37.76 5.27 -20.37
CA LEU A 766 -38.23 5.79 -19.08
C LEU A 766 -38.55 7.28 -19.14
N ARG A 767 -37.80 8.04 -19.96
CA ARG A 767 -37.97 9.49 -20.08
C ARG A 767 -38.97 9.89 -21.16
N TYR A 768 -39.01 9.13 -22.25
CA TYR A 768 -39.84 9.34 -23.42
C TYR A 768 -40.64 8.05 -23.68
N PRO A 769 -41.81 7.86 -23.03
CA PRO A 769 -42.65 6.67 -23.16
C PRO A 769 -43.07 6.32 -24.60
N GLU A 770 -43.07 7.31 -25.49
CA GLU A 770 -43.37 7.23 -26.92
C GLU A 770 -42.21 6.71 -27.78
N THR A 771 -41.03 6.45 -27.19
CA THR A 771 -39.86 5.93 -27.91
C THR A 771 -40.16 4.59 -28.57
N HIS A 772 -39.70 4.40 -29.80
CA HIS A 772 -39.71 3.09 -30.46
C HIS A 772 -38.30 2.50 -30.48
N VAL A 773 -38.16 1.26 -30.04
CA VAL A 773 -36.87 0.56 -29.99
C VAL A 773 -36.88 -0.64 -30.93
N HIS A 774 -35.83 -0.74 -31.74
CA HIS A 774 -35.58 -1.87 -32.61
C HIS A 774 -34.13 -2.35 -32.43
N ALA A 775 -33.89 -3.65 -32.38
CA ALA A 775 -32.58 -4.23 -32.19
C ALA A 775 -32.26 -5.25 -33.29
N VAL A 776 -31.03 -5.25 -33.80
CA VAL A 776 -30.53 -6.18 -34.83
C VAL A 776 -29.21 -6.83 -34.42
N GLY A 777 -28.93 -8.02 -34.96
CA GLY A 777 -27.72 -8.77 -34.63
C GLY A 777 -27.74 -9.41 -33.23
N VAL A 778 -28.91 -9.48 -32.59
CA VAL A 778 -29.03 -9.86 -31.18
C VAL A 778 -28.98 -11.37 -30.99
N ASP A 779 -27.82 -11.85 -30.55
CA ASP A 779 -27.62 -13.27 -30.23
C ASP A 779 -27.51 -13.52 -28.73
N ASP A 780 -27.18 -12.50 -27.93
CA ASP A 780 -27.13 -12.57 -26.46
C ASP A 780 -28.54 -12.41 -25.84
N GLY A 781 -28.81 -13.15 -24.76
CA GLY A 781 -30.06 -13.10 -24.02
C GLY A 781 -30.31 -11.77 -23.28
N ARG A 782 -29.31 -10.88 -23.19
CA ARG A 782 -29.41 -9.60 -22.46
C ARG A 782 -30.32 -8.59 -23.15
N LEU A 783 -30.12 -8.34 -24.46
CA LEU A 783 -30.99 -7.44 -25.22
C LEU A 783 -32.37 -8.05 -25.45
N ARG A 784 -32.49 -9.39 -25.53
CA ARG A 784 -33.79 -10.07 -25.57
C ARG A 784 -34.67 -9.78 -24.35
N ARG A 785 -34.11 -9.39 -23.20
CA ARG A 785 -34.91 -8.95 -22.04
C ARG A 785 -35.76 -7.71 -22.34
N LEU A 786 -35.33 -6.90 -23.31
CA LEU A 786 -36.07 -5.72 -23.76
C LEU A 786 -37.36 -6.10 -24.49
N GLU A 787 -37.54 -7.33 -25.01
CA GLU A 787 -38.79 -7.76 -25.69
C GLU A 787 -40.03 -7.63 -24.78
N ARG A 788 -39.83 -7.62 -23.46
CA ARG A 788 -40.92 -7.41 -22.49
C ARG A 788 -41.37 -5.94 -22.41
N MET A 789 -40.61 -5.02 -22.98
CA MET A 789 -40.93 -3.59 -23.01
C MET A 789 -41.91 -3.31 -24.15
N PRO A 790 -43.02 -2.61 -23.87
CA PRO A 790 -44.03 -2.36 -24.89
C PRO A 790 -43.59 -1.35 -25.98
N GLN A 791 -42.48 -0.63 -25.75
CA GLN A 791 -41.78 0.23 -26.72
C GLN A 791 -40.92 -0.54 -27.73
N VAL A 792 -40.67 -1.83 -27.52
CA VAL A 792 -39.78 -2.61 -28.38
C VAL A 792 -40.59 -3.29 -29.48
N GLY A 793 -40.29 -2.94 -30.73
CA GLY A 793 -41.01 -3.49 -31.89
C GLY A 793 -40.34 -4.71 -32.50
N ASN A 794 -39.02 -4.67 -32.65
CA ASN A 794 -38.29 -5.71 -33.36
C ASN A 794 -37.01 -6.04 -32.60
N ILE A 795 -36.80 -7.31 -32.27
CA ILE A 795 -35.48 -7.84 -31.91
C ILE A 795 -35.16 -8.93 -32.92
N VAL A 796 -34.15 -8.69 -33.74
CA VAL A 796 -33.76 -9.53 -34.87
C VAL A 796 -32.39 -10.15 -34.58
N SER A 797 -32.30 -11.48 -34.64
CA SER A 797 -31.05 -12.21 -34.43
C SER A 797 -30.09 -12.06 -35.62
N SER A 798 -28.80 -12.36 -35.43
CA SER A 798 -27.81 -12.23 -36.52
C SER A 798 -28.08 -13.17 -37.69
N GLY A 799 -28.75 -14.30 -37.45
CA GLY A 799 -29.17 -15.27 -38.47
C GLY A 799 -30.33 -14.82 -39.36
N GLU A 800 -31.10 -13.81 -38.94
CA GLU A 800 -32.29 -13.31 -39.65
C GLU A 800 -31.94 -12.14 -40.59
N SER A 801 -31.01 -12.37 -41.52
CA SER A 801 -30.48 -11.32 -42.42
C SER A 801 -31.56 -10.65 -43.27
N GLU A 802 -32.56 -11.41 -43.75
CA GLU A 802 -33.67 -10.87 -44.55
C GLU A 802 -34.59 -9.96 -43.72
N ARG A 803 -34.84 -10.32 -42.46
CA ARG A 803 -35.64 -9.51 -41.54
C ARG A 803 -34.90 -8.24 -41.15
N THR A 804 -33.58 -8.34 -40.95
CA THR A 804 -32.68 -7.19 -40.71
C THR A 804 -32.75 -6.21 -41.88
N ASP A 805 -32.57 -6.67 -43.11
CA ASP A 805 -32.63 -5.81 -44.30
C ASP A 805 -34.00 -5.15 -44.48
N ARG A 806 -35.11 -5.89 -44.26
CA ARG A 806 -36.47 -5.32 -44.29
C ARG A 806 -36.66 -4.24 -43.23
N LEU A 807 -36.15 -4.44 -42.03
CA LEU A 807 -36.17 -3.45 -40.95
C LEU A 807 -35.37 -2.20 -41.29
N LEU A 808 -34.12 -2.36 -41.74
CA LEU A 808 -33.29 -1.23 -42.13
C LEU A 808 -33.92 -0.46 -43.31
N ARG A 809 -34.52 -1.14 -44.28
CA ARG A 809 -35.27 -0.48 -45.37
C ARG A 809 -36.48 0.28 -44.87
N HIS A 810 -37.25 -0.29 -43.93
CA HIS A 810 -38.39 0.39 -43.32
C HIS A 810 -37.95 1.66 -42.58
N LEU A 811 -36.92 1.56 -41.73
CA LEU A 811 -36.36 2.69 -40.99
C LEU A 811 -35.74 3.75 -41.90
N THR A 812 -35.08 3.34 -42.99
CA THR A 812 -34.58 4.29 -44.01
C THR A 812 -35.74 5.05 -44.66
N GLY A 813 -36.84 4.36 -44.98
CA GLY A 813 -38.06 4.99 -45.48
C GLY A 813 -38.67 5.98 -44.47
N GLU A 814 -38.64 5.66 -43.19
CA GLU A 814 -39.09 6.55 -42.11
C GLU A 814 -38.21 7.80 -41.99
N VAL A 815 -36.88 7.65 -42.06
CA VAL A 815 -35.94 8.79 -42.09
C VAL A 815 -36.24 9.70 -43.29
N GLU A 816 -36.40 9.11 -44.50
CA GLU A 816 -36.74 9.88 -45.70
C GLU A 816 -38.10 10.58 -45.58
N HIS A 817 -39.10 9.91 -45.01
CA HIS A 817 -40.44 10.46 -44.80
C HIS A 817 -40.39 11.66 -43.85
N ARG A 818 -39.78 11.51 -42.67
CA ARG A 818 -39.64 12.59 -41.69
C ARG A 818 -38.87 13.78 -42.24
N ARG A 819 -37.79 13.53 -42.99
CA ARG A 819 -36.98 14.58 -43.62
C ARG A 819 -37.76 15.36 -44.66
N ARG A 820 -38.53 14.69 -45.54
CA ARG A 820 -39.37 15.36 -46.56
C ARG A 820 -40.51 16.15 -45.93
N SER A 821 -41.13 15.59 -44.90
CA SER A 821 -42.27 16.20 -44.20
C SER A 821 -41.88 17.25 -43.15
N ARG A 822 -40.57 17.44 -42.87
CA ARG A 822 -40.04 18.29 -41.78
C ARG A 822 -40.66 17.98 -40.42
N LEU A 823 -40.88 16.69 -40.15
CA LEU A 823 -41.45 16.20 -38.90
C LEU A 823 -40.35 15.68 -37.99
N THR A 824 -40.41 16.04 -36.72
CA THR A 824 -39.69 15.37 -35.63
C THR A 824 -40.71 14.54 -34.85
N GLY A 825 -40.85 13.27 -35.23
CA GLY A 825 -41.72 12.33 -34.52
C GLY A 825 -41.09 11.83 -33.20
N PRO A 826 -41.74 10.87 -32.51
CA PRO A 826 -41.14 10.23 -31.34
C PRO A 826 -39.76 9.62 -31.67
N PRO A 827 -38.84 9.58 -30.71
CA PRO A 827 -37.48 9.10 -30.94
C PRO A 827 -37.51 7.62 -31.30
N ILE A 828 -36.78 7.25 -32.37
CA ILE A 828 -36.59 5.86 -32.77
C ILE A 828 -35.14 5.47 -32.45
N LEU A 829 -34.95 4.41 -31.68
CA LEU A 829 -33.65 3.85 -31.32
C LEU A 829 -33.41 2.53 -32.04
N LEU A 830 -32.42 2.51 -32.94
CA LEU A 830 -31.89 1.30 -33.56
C LEU A 830 -30.66 0.82 -32.79
N LEU A 831 -30.78 -0.30 -32.08
CA LEU A 831 -29.68 -0.97 -31.40
C LEU A 831 -29.08 -2.03 -32.32
N ALA A 832 -27.75 -2.11 -32.41
CA ALA A 832 -27.10 -3.14 -33.21
C ALA A 832 -25.93 -3.79 -32.46
N GLU A 833 -25.94 -5.11 -32.36
CA GLU A 833 -24.75 -5.89 -31.99
C GLU A 833 -23.97 -6.24 -33.25
N GLY A 834 -22.86 -5.52 -33.46
CA GLY A 834 -22.17 -5.46 -34.74
C GLY A 834 -22.85 -4.47 -35.68
N ALA A 835 -22.05 -3.71 -36.44
CA ALA A 835 -22.60 -2.79 -37.43
C ALA A 835 -23.13 -3.58 -38.65
N PRO A 836 -24.43 -3.48 -38.99
CA PRO A 836 -24.95 -4.09 -40.21
C PRO A 836 -24.24 -3.54 -41.43
N SER A 837 -23.99 -4.40 -42.42
CA SER A 837 -23.44 -3.97 -43.70
C SER A 837 -24.51 -3.33 -44.59
N GLY A 838 -24.09 -2.42 -45.46
CA GLY A 838 -24.93 -1.83 -46.51
C GLY A 838 -25.31 -0.36 -46.30
N ASP A 839 -25.79 0.25 -47.38
CA ASP A 839 -26.06 1.69 -47.45
C ASP A 839 -27.25 2.14 -46.59
N ALA A 840 -28.22 1.25 -46.36
CA ALA A 840 -29.39 1.55 -45.53
C ALA A 840 -28.98 1.91 -44.10
N PHE A 841 -28.09 1.11 -43.48
CA PHE A 841 -27.58 1.41 -42.14
C PHE A 841 -26.76 2.70 -42.12
N ALA A 842 -25.85 2.89 -43.08
CA ALA A 842 -25.04 4.10 -43.18
C ALA A 842 -25.90 5.38 -43.33
N ARG A 843 -27.01 5.30 -44.07
CA ARG A 843 -27.98 6.40 -44.19
C ARG A 843 -28.71 6.68 -42.89
N ILE A 844 -29.17 5.65 -42.17
CA ILE A 844 -29.83 5.84 -40.86
C ILE A 844 -28.88 6.55 -39.89
N VAL A 845 -27.63 6.08 -39.78
CA VAL A 845 -26.65 6.70 -38.88
C VAL A 845 -26.29 8.12 -39.34
N GLY A 846 -26.12 8.35 -40.64
CA GLY A 846 -25.69 9.66 -41.16
C GLY A 846 -26.79 10.73 -41.21
N GLU A 847 -28.03 10.36 -41.54
CA GLU A 847 -29.14 11.30 -41.77
C GLU A 847 -30.23 11.23 -40.69
N GLY A 848 -30.32 10.13 -39.95
CA GLY A 848 -31.35 9.89 -38.94
C GLY A 848 -31.37 10.87 -37.76
N PRO A 849 -30.22 11.26 -37.16
CA PRO A 849 -30.23 12.12 -35.97
C PRO A 849 -30.96 13.45 -36.16
N ALA A 850 -30.91 14.02 -37.37
CA ALA A 850 -31.58 15.27 -37.72
C ALA A 850 -33.13 15.17 -37.69
N VAL A 851 -33.68 13.96 -37.70
CA VAL A 851 -35.13 13.67 -37.74
C VAL A 851 -35.60 12.77 -36.58
N GLY A 852 -34.78 12.60 -35.54
CA GLY A 852 -35.14 11.83 -34.35
C GLY A 852 -34.98 10.32 -34.49
N VAL A 853 -34.12 9.83 -35.40
CA VAL A 853 -33.78 8.42 -35.53
C VAL A 853 -32.31 8.22 -35.17
N PHE A 854 -32.05 7.46 -34.11
CA PHE A 854 -30.72 7.32 -33.51
C PHE A 854 -30.25 5.87 -33.51
N ALA A 855 -28.94 5.68 -33.64
CA ALA A 855 -28.34 4.36 -33.60
C ALA A 855 -27.42 4.19 -32.37
N GLY A 856 -27.62 3.10 -31.63
CA GLY A 856 -26.69 2.60 -30.62
C GLY A 856 -26.02 1.33 -31.12
N VAL A 857 -24.70 1.32 -31.28
CA VAL A 857 -23.98 0.15 -31.84
C VAL A 857 -22.97 -0.37 -30.83
N SER A 858 -22.93 -1.69 -30.66
CA SER A 858 -21.85 -2.38 -29.94
C SER A 858 -20.95 -3.11 -30.93
N VAL A 859 -19.64 -2.91 -30.86
CA VAL A 859 -18.64 -3.64 -31.67
C VAL A 859 -17.56 -4.24 -30.79
N ARG A 860 -16.94 -5.35 -31.22
CA ARG A 860 -15.96 -6.08 -30.41
C ARG A 860 -14.60 -5.38 -30.33
N HIS A 861 -14.20 -4.71 -31.40
CA HIS A 861 -12.94 -3.99 -31.54
C HIS A 861 -13.14 -2.79 -32.48
N ALA A 862 -12.27 -1.79 -32.39
CA ALA A 862 -12.40 -0.55 -33.17
C ALA A 862 -12.36 -0.79 -34.70
N GLY A 863 -11.58 -1.78 -35.16
CA GLY A 863 -11.49 -2.13 -36.58
C GLY A 863 -12.72 -2.79 -37.20
N ALA A 864 -13.75 -3.13 -36.40
CA ALA A 864 -14.98 -3.77 -36.91
C ALA A 864 -15.91 -2.77 -37.63
N ILE A 865 -15.63 -1.48 -37.52
CA ILE A 865 -16.41 -0.41 -38.17
C ILE A 865 -15.53 0.37 -39.15
N SER A 866 -16.07 0.70 -40.32
CA SER A 866 -15.31 1.50 -41.30
C SER A 866 -15.07 2.92 -40.78
N GLY A 867 -13.94 3.54 -41.14
CA GLY A 867 -13.61 4.90 -40.70
C GLY A 867 -14.66 5.95 -41.07
N ARG A 868 -15.31 5.79 -42.24
CA ARG A 868 -16.43 6.66 -42.68
C ARG A 868 -17.63 6.56 -41.74
N LEU A 869 -17.94 5.36 -41.26
CA LEU A 869 -19.07 5.13 -40.37
C LEU A 869 -18.74 5.51 -38.93
N LEU A 870 -17.49 5.31 -38.49
CA LEU A 870 -16.99 5.77 -37.19
C LEU A 870 -17.19 7.28 -36.99
N ALA A 871 -17.00 8.09 -38.04
CA ALA A 871 -17.23 9.54 -38.02
C ALA A 871 -18.69 9.93 -37.71
N ALA A 872 -19.66 9.06 -38.00
CA ALA A 872 -21.08 9.31 -37.74
C ALA A 872 -21.51 8.98 -36.29
N PHE A 873 -20.59 8.51 -35.45
CA PHE A 873 -20.75 8.32 -34.01
C PHE A 873 -19.91 9.34 -33.25
N PRO A 874 -20.47 10.51 -32.87
CA PRO A 874 -19.75 11.50 -32.08
C PRO A 874 -19.50 11.02 -30.64
N GLU A 875 -20.45 10.26 -30.08
CA GLU A 875 -20.30 9.65 -28.76
C GLU A 875 -19.74 8.23 -28.88
N ARG A 876 -18.56 8.00 -28.34
CA ARG A 876 -17.86 6.71 -28.39
C ARG A 876 -17.35 6.34 -27.00
N PHE A 877 -17.52 5.08 -26.64
CA PHE A 877 -17.14 4.54 -25.34
C PHE A 877 -16.31 3.27 -25.53
N ALA A 878 -15.08 3.29 -25.02
CA ALA A 878 -14.17 2.16 -25.04
C ALA A 878 -14.25 1.41 -23.70
N PHE A 879 -14.82 0.21 -23.69
CA PHE A 879 -14.73 -0.70 -22.55
C PHE A 879 -13.32 -1.32 -22.48
N ARG A 880 -13.10 -2.26 -21.55
CA ARG A 880 -11.85 -3.01 -21.48
C ARG A 880 -11.60 -3.78 -22.79
N LEU A 881 -10.72 -3.25 -23.64
CA LEU A 881 -10.27 -3.86 -24.90
C LEU A 881 -9.19 -4.92 -24.63
N VAL A 882 -9.11 -5.91 -25.52
CA VAL A 882 -8.13 -7.01 -25.43
C VAL A 882 -6.74 -6.52 -25.82
N ASP A 883 -6.66 -5.72 -26.88
CA ASP A 883 -5.42 -5.13 -27.37
C ASP A 883 -5.35 -3.64 -26.97
N PRO A 884 -4.36 -3.22 -26.16
CA PRO A 884 -4.16 -1.82 -25.79
C PRO A 884 -3.96 -0.87 -27.00
N TYR A 885 -3.46 -1.35 -28.14
CA TYR A 885 -3.30 -0.50 -29.33
C TYR A 885 -4.64 -0.07 -29.94
N GLU A 886 -5.74 -0.76 -29.63
CA GLU A 886 -7.06 -0.37 -30.09
C GLU A 886 -7.57 0.93 -29.44
N TYR A 887 -7.07 1.29 -28.26
CA TYR A 887 -7.38 2.61 -27.66
C TYR A 887 -6.81 3.73 -28.54
N ALA A 888 -5.59 3.57 -29.06
CA ALA A 888 -4.98 4.53 -29.96
C ALA A 888 -5.76 4.66 -31.28
N ALA A 889 -6.31 3.55 -31.80
CA ALA A 889 -7.18 3.57 -32.98
C ALA A 889 -8.49 4.37 -32.76
N LEU A 890 -8.92 4.53 -31.50
CA LEU A 890 -10.05 5.38 -31.13
C LEU A 890 -9.63 6.84 -30.84
N GLY A 891 -8.35 7.17 -30.88
CA GLY A 891 -7.81 8.50 -30.56
C GLY A 891 -7.49 8.72 -29.08
N LEU A 892 -7.33 7.63 -28.30
CA LEU A 892 -6.97 7.69 -26.89
C LEU A 892 -5.47 7.39 -26.71
N GLU A 893 -4.70 8.38 -26.27
CA GLU A 893 -3.28 8.24 -25.93
C GLU A 893 -3.12 7.93 -24.43
N ARG A 894 -2.36 6.87 -24.09
CA ARG A 894 -2.03 6.45 -22.70
C ARG A 894 -3.25 6.25 -21.78
N VAL A 895 -4.09 5.27 -22.09
CA VAL A 895 -5.27 4.92 -21.27
C VAL A 895 -5.02 3.68 -20.41
N THR A 896 -5.25 3.82 -19.10
CA THR A 896 -5.37 2.67 -18.19
C THR A 896 -6.65 1.89 -18.51
N PRO A 897 -6.58 0.59 -18.86
CA PRO A 897 -7.75 -0.18 -19.24
C PRO A 897 -8.82 -0.17 -18.12
N PRO A 898 -10.07 0.20 -18.41
CA PRO A 898 -11.10 0.32 -17.38
C PRO A 898 -11.41 -1.04 -16.75
N ALA A 899 -11.92 -1.00 -15.51
CA ALA A 899 -12.46 -2.18 -14.85
C ALA A 899 -13.70 -2.73 -15.60
N ALA A 900 -14.08 -3.97 -15.31
CA ALA A 900 -15.27 -4.58 -15.93
C ALA A 900 -16.53 -3.72 -15.69
N GLY A 901 -17.31 -3.48 -16.76
CA GLY A 901 -18.50 -2.63 -16.72
C GLY A 901 -18.24 -1.12 -16.64
N ALA A 902 -16.97 -0.68 -16.59
CA ALA A 902 -16.59 0.71 -16.81
C ALA A 902 -16.09 0.87 -18.24
N ALA A 903 -16.16 2.10 -18.75
CA ALA A 903 -15.67 2.46 -20.06
C ALA A 903 -14.94 3.78 -20.00
N VAL A 904 -14.20 4.12 -21.05
CA VAL A 904 -13.60 5.44 -21.25
C VAL A 904 -14.40 6.15 -22.33
N ARG A 905 -14.92 7.34 -22.03
CA ARG A 905 -15.55 8.19 -23.05
C ARG A 905 -14.46 8.79 -23.91
N VAL A 906 -14.42 8.41 -25.18
CA VAL A 906 -13.34 8.76 -26.12
C VAL A 906 -13.19 10.27 -26.27
N ALA A 907 -14.30 11.01 -26.34
CA ALA A 907 -14.30 12.46 -26.53
C ALA A 907 -13.59 13.24 -25.41
N SER A 908 -13.58 12.71 -24.18
CA SER A 908 -13.00 13.38 -23.02
C SER A 908 -11.83 12.64 -22.38
N GLY A 909 -11.54 11.41 -22.81
CA GLY A 909 -10.57 10.53 -22.14
C GLY A 909 -10.95 10.13 -20.71
N ARG A 910 -12.17 10.44 -20.26
CA ARG A 910 -12.61 10.24 -18.87
C ARG A 910 -13.23 8.86 -18.67
N LEU A 911 -13.01 8.28 -17.49
CA LEU A 911 -13.68 7.07 -17.06
C LEU A 911 -15.18 7.32 -16.88
N VAL A 912 -16.01 6.38 -17.30
CA VAL A 912 -17.46 6.41 -17.13
C VAL A 912 -17.95 5.08 -16.59
N ARG A 913 -19.03 5.14 -15.80
CA ARG A 913 -19.80 3.98 -15.37
C ARG A 913 -21.16 4.04 -16.04
N ILE A 914 -21.40 3.11 -16.96
CA ILE A 914 -22.73 2.96 -17.55
C ILE A 914 -23.65 2.32 -16.52
N ALA A 915 -24.86 2.87 -16.37
CA ALA A 915 -25.82 2.38 -15.40
C ALA A 915 -26.36 0.98 -15.74
N GLU A 916 -27.01 0.34 -14.78
CA GLU A 916 -27.73 -0.90 -15.00
C GLU A 916 -29.08 -0.62 -15.66
N PRO A 917 -29.49 -1.44 -16.66
CA PRO A 917 -30.77 -1.24 -17.32
C PRO A 917 -31.93 -1.42 -16.33
N ALA A 918 -32.88 -0.50 -16.37
CA ALA A 918 -34.06 -0.54 -15.51
C ALA A 918 -35.08 -1.58 -15.98
N SER A 919 -35.86 -2.14 -15.04
CA SER A 919 -37.04 -2.94 -15.36
C SER A 919 -38.22 -2.02 -15.68
N SER A 920 -38.79 -2.13 -16.89
CA SER A 920 -39.84 -1.22 -17.39
C SER A 920 -41.25 -1.49 -16.84
N THR A 921 -41.39 -2.04 -15.64
CA THR A 921 -42.71 -2.36 -15.06
C THR A 921 -43.46 -1.06 -14.72
N GLY A 922 -44.21 -0.51 -15.69
CA GLY A 922 -45.08 0.65 -15.46
C GLY A 922 -45.26 1.62 -16.63
N VAL A 923 -44.48 1.52 -17.72
CA VAL A 923 -44.60 2.47 -18.85
C VAL A 923 -45.56 1.91 -19.91
N VAL A 924 -46.72 2.54 -20.08
CA VAL A 924 -47.69 2.20 -21.15
C VAL A 924 -47.36 3.09 -22.37
N PRO A 925 -47.03 2.53 -23.54
CA PRO A 925 -46.70 3.34 -24.70
C PRO A 925 -47.97 3.97 -25.27
N VAL A 926 -47.82 5.16 -25.84
CA VAL A 926 -48.90 5.90 -26.50
C VAL A 926 -49.29 5.23 -27.82
N ASP A 927 -48.30 4.73 -28.57
CA ASP A 927 -48.45 3.97 -29.82
C ASP A 927 -47.57 2.71 -29.81
N ARG A 928 -48.04 1.63 -30.44
CA ARG A 928 -47.23 0.40 -30.58
C ARG A 928 -46.23 0.56 -31.73
N PRO A 929 -44.96 0.17 -31.54
CA PRO A 929 -43.98 0.21 -32.63
C PRO A 929 -44.37 -0.75 -33.75
N VAL A 930 -43.95 -0.43 -34.97
CA VAL A 930 -44.11 -1.33 -36.13
C VAL A 930 -43.33 -2.62 -35.89
N THR A 931 -44.01 -3.75 -36.00
CA THR A 931 -43.40 -5.08 -35.98
C THR A 931 -43.18 -5.57 -37.41
N ILE A 932 -42.01 -6.11 -37.69
CA ILE A 932 -41.67 -6.76 -38.95
C ILE A 932 -41.61 -8.24 -38.66
N ASP A 933 -42.61 -8.96 -39.14
CA ASP A 933 -42.68 -10.40 -38.94
C ASP A 933 -41.58 -11.13 -39.70
N ALA A 934 -41.09 -12.22 -39.12
CA ALA A 934 -40.27 -13.18 -39.84
C ALA A 934 -41.09 -13.73 -41.02
N LEU A 935 -40.42 -13.91 -42.16
CA LEU A 935 -41.07 -14.52 -43.31
C LEU A 935 -41.21 -16.02 -43.08
N ALA A 936 -42.38 -16.56 -43.39
CA ALA A 936 -42.67 -17.97 -43.19
C ALA A 936 -41.65 -18.87 -43.92
N ASP A 937 -41.00 -19.77 -43.17
CA ASP A 937 -39.99 -20.69 -43.72
C ASP A 937 -40.61 -21.82 -44.54
N SER A 938 -41.89 -22.08 -44.33
CA SER A 938 -42.72 -22.97 -45.13
C SER A 938 -44.13 -22.39 -45.22
N ILE A 939 -44.80 -22.67 -46.34
CA ILE A 939 -46.17 -22.26 -46.61
C ILE A 939 -46.87 -23.50 -47.16
N SER A 940 -48.04 -23.86 -46.67
CA SER A 940 -48.83 -24.93 -47.30
C SER A 940 -49.58 -24.39 -48.51
N LEU A 941 -49.72 -25.21 -49.56
CA LEU A 941 -50.60 -24.88 -50.70
C LEU A 941 -52.05 -24.65 -50.29
N SER A 942 -52.50 -25.23 -49.18
CA SER A 942 -53.85 -25.02 -48.65
C SER A 942 -54.07 -23.62 -48.05
N GLU A 943 -53.02 -22.84 -47.81
CA GLU A 943 -53.09 -21.51 -47.18
C GLU A 943 -53.39 -20.37 -48.18
N PHE A 944 -53.64 -20.68 -49.44
CA PHE A 944 -54.02 -19.73 -50.49
C PHE A 944 -54.91 -20.40 -51.54
N GLU A 945 -55.72 -19.64 -52.28
CA GLU A 945 -56.54 -20.19 -53.39
C GLU A 945 -55.62 -20.85 -54.43
N SER A 946 -55.67 -22.18 -54.51
CA SER A 946 -54.55 -23.02 -54.99
C SER A 946 -54.81 -23.77 -56.29
N ALA A 947 -55.84 -23.44 -57.07
CA ALA A 947 -56.13 -24.14 -58.32
C ALA A 947 -55.55 -23.38 -59.53
N ALA A 948 -54.93 -24.13 -60.46
CA ALA A 948 -54.54 -23.62 -61.76
C ALA A 948 -55.76 -23.02 -62.48
N ARG A 949 -55.58 -21.83 -63.06
CA ARG A 949 -56.65 -21.05 -63.68
C ARG A 949 -56.18 -20.44 -64.99
N VAL A 950 -57.11 -20.18 -65.90
CA VAL A 950 -56.82 -19.50 -67.16
C VAL A 950 -57.06 -18.00 -66.96
N GLU A 951 -56.01 -17.20 -67.10
CA GLU A 951 -56.05 -15.73 -67.06
C GLU A 951 -55.76 -15.22 -68.47
N SER A 952 -56.73 -14.54 -69.10
CA SER A 952 -56.55 -13.94 -70.44
C SER A 952 -56.01 -14.91 -71.51
N GLY A 953 -56.42 -16.18 -71.47
CA GLY A 953 -55.98 -17.22 -72.42
C GLY A 953 -54.64 -17.89 -72.07
N VAL A 954 -54.03 -17.54 -70.93
CA VAL A 954 -52.77 -18.11 -70.42
C VAL A 954 -53.02 -18.90 -69.15
N TRP A 955 -52.39 -20.05 -68.98
CA TRP A 955 -52.50 -20.83 -67.74
C TRP A 955 -51.64 -20.20 -66.65
N PHE A 956 -52.25 -19.85 -65.52
CA PHE A 956 -51.56 -19.44 -64.29
C PHE A 956 -51.59 -20.60 -63.29
N ILE A 957 -50.41 -21.10 -62.93
CA ILE A 957 -50.24 -22.17 -61.94
C ILE A 957 -49.60 -21.57 -60.68
N PRO A 958 -50.36 -21.38 -59.59
CA PRO A 958 -49.80 -20.83 -58.36
C PRO A 958 -48.88 -21.86 -57.69
N ILE A 959 -47.70 -21.44 -57.23
CA ILE A 959 -46.69 -22.33 -56.64
C ILE A 959 -46.24 -21.89 -55.24
N GLY A 960 -46.64 -20.69 -54.81
CA GLY A 960 -46.26 -20.14 -53.52
C GLY A 960 -46.74 -18.71 -53.33
N LYS A 961 -46.24 -18.05 -52.28
CA LYS A 961 -46.47 -16.62 -52.05
C LYS A 961 -45.21 -15.82 -52.36
N GLY A 962 -45.39 -14.60 -52.86
CA GLY A 962 -44.32 -13.75 -53.36
C GLY A 962 -44.54 -12.27 -53.09
N GLY A 963 -43.60 -11.46 -53.56
CA GLY A 963 -43.50 -10.03 -53.26
C GLY A 963 -42.72 -9.75 -51.97
N LYS A 964 -42.52 -8.46 -51.64
CA LYS A 964 -41.63 -8.03 -50.53
C LYS A 964 -42.03 -8.55 -49.14
N ALA A 965 -43.27 -8.97 -48.96
CA ALA A 965 -43.82 -9.53 -47.71
C ALA A 965 -44.26 -11.00 -47.85
N LEU A 966 -44.08 -11.62 -49.03
CA LEU A 966 -44.53 -12.99 -49.33
C LEU A 966 -46.02 -13.24 -48.99
N ILE A 967 -46.89 -12.30 -49.35
CA ILE A 967 -48.33 -12.37 -49.07
C ILE A 967 -49.19 -12.64 -50.32
N HIS A 968 -48.68 -12.32 -51.52
CA HIS A 968 -49.45 -12.45 -52.75
C HIS A 968 -49.18 -13.80 -53.41
N PRO A 969 -50.19 -14.52 -53.93
CA PRO A 969 -49.95 -15.73 -54.67
C PRO A 969 -49.14 -15.42 -55.93
N VAL A 970 -48.06 -16.17 -56.13
CA VAL A 970 -47.20 -16.10 -57.32
C VAL A 970 -47.05 -17.51 -57.90
N GLY A 971 -46.78 -17.56 -59.20
CA GLY A 971 -46.91 -18.79 -59.97
C GLY A 971 -46.38 -18.64 -61.38
N PHE A 972 -46.34 -19.76 -62.08
CA PHE A 972 -45.91 -19.80 -63.47
C PHE A 972 -47.05 -19.40 -64.41
N ARG A 973 -46.73 -18.62 -65.45
CA ARG A 973 -47.61 -18.31 -66.57
C ARG A 973 -47.18 -19.11 -67.80
N LEU A 974 -47.98 -20.10 -68.14
CA LEU A 974 -47.72 -21.02 -69.25
C LEU A 974 -48.50 -20.58 -70.49
N GLU A 975 -47.82 -19.84 -71.37
CA GLU A 975 -48.26 -19.55 -72.74
C GLU A 975 -47.92 -20.72 -73.67
N ARG A 976 -48.66 -20.92 -74.77
CA ARG A 976 -48.37 -21.98 -75.76
C ARG A 976 -46.90 -21.91 -76.20
N GLY A 977 -46.19 -23.03 -76.10
CA GLY A 977 -44.76 -23.13 -76.44
C GLY A 977 -43.79 -22.55 -75.40
N ARG A 978 -44.25 -22.11 -74.22
CA ARG A 978 -43.38 -21.72 -73.11
C ARG A 978 -43.22 -22.82 -72.08
N HIS A 979 -42.00 -22.89 -71.54
CA HIS A 979 -41.54 -23.86 -70.56
C HIS A 979 -41.04 -23.16 -69.29
N VAL A 980 -40.80 -23.91 -68.24
CA VAL A 980 -40.34 -23.43 -66.93
C VAL A 980 -39.07 -24.17 -66.54
N VAL A 981 -38.06 -23.43 -66.08
CA VAL A 981 -36.82 -24.00 -65.54
C VAL A 981 -36.68 -23.65 -64.07
N VAL A 982 -36.58 -24.68 -63.22
CA VAL A 982 -36.33 -24.58 -61.79
C VAL A 982 -34.88 -24.94 -61.49
N THR A 983 -34.10 -23.98 -61.00
CA THR A 983 -32.70 -24.17 -60.64
C THR A 983 -32.47 -24.08 -59.14
N GLY A 984 -31.37 -24.68 -58.67
CA GLY A 984 -30.93 -24.59 -57.28
C GLY A 984 -30.07 -25.78 -56.83
N GLY A 985 -29.33 -25.59 -55.73
CA GLY A 985 -28.46 -26.61 -55.14
C GLY A 985 -29.20 -27.83 -54.54
N ARG A 986 -28.44 -28.75 -53.93
CA ARG A 986 -29.01 -29.86 -53.14
C ARG A 986 -29.80 -29.30 -51.94
N GLY A 987 -31.00 -29.82 -51.69
CA GLY A 987 -31.86 -29.36 -50.59
C GLY A 987 -32.45 -27.95 -50.77
N ALA A 988 -32.43 -27.40 -51.99
CA ALA A 988 -33.02 -26.09 -52.27
C ALA A 988 -34.55 -26.09 -52.38
N GLY A 989 -35.19 -27.26 -52.51
CA GLY A 989 -36.64 -27.38 -52.66
C GLY A 989 -37.13 -27.52 -54.11
N LYS A 990 -36.27 -27.95 -55.05
CA LYS A 990 -36.65 -28.15 -56.47
C LYS A 990 -37.79 -29.15 -56.65
N THR A 991 -37.65 -30.35 -56.08
CA THR A 991 -38.70 -31.38 -56.04
C THR A 991 -39.97 -30.87 -55.36
N THR A 992 -39.84 -30.02 -54.32
CA THR A 992 -40.99 -29.36 -53.67
C THR A 992 -41.71 -28.41 -54.63
N ALA A 993 -40.99 -27.66 -55.46
CA ALA A 993 -41.58 -26.79 -56.47
C ALA A 993 -42.32 -27.59 -57.56
N LEU A 994 -41.76 -28.72 -58.01
CA LEU A 994 -42.46 -29.61 -58.94
C LEU A 994 -43.75 -30.18 -58.33
N LYS A 995 -43.70 -30.62 -57.05
CA LYS A 995 -44.91 -31.06 -56.32
C LYS A 995 -45.93 -29.94 -56.21
N ALA A 996 -45.50 -28.70 -55.97
CA ALA A 996 -46.40 -27.57 -55.91
C ALA A 996 -47.14 -27.34 -57.24
N VAL A 997 -46.43 -27.45 -58.36
CA VAL A 997 -47.05 -27.41 -59.70
C VAL A 997 -48.02 -28.56 -59.91
N ALA A 998 -47.65 -29.80 -59.56
CA ALA A 998 -48.50 -30.98 -59.69
C ALA A 998 -49.80 -30.85 -58.89
N THR A 999 -49.69 -30.43 -57.63
CA THR A 999 -50.82 -30.24 -56.72
C THR A 999 -51.74 -29.11 -57.23
N SER A 1000 -51.18 -27.98 -57.68
CA SER A 1000 -51.97 -26.85 -58.19
C SER A 1000 -52.65 -27.14 -59.53
N ALA A 1001 -52.05 -27.97 -60.38
CA ALA A 1001 -52.61 -28.38 -61.68
C ALA A 1001 -53.69 -29.47 -61.57
N ARG A 1002 -53.80 -30.15 -60.42
CA ARG A 1002 -54.68 -31.30 -60.21
C ARG A 1002 -56.15 -30.98 -60.52
N GLY A 1003 -56.77 -31.80 -61.37
CA GLY A 1003 -58.17 -31.65 -61.77
C GLY A 1003 -58.46 -30.50 -62.74
N ARG A 1004 -57.42 -29.78 -63.20
CA ARG A 1004 -57.53 -28.67 -64.17
C ARG A 1004 -56.68 -28.89 -65.42
N LEU A 1005 -55.50 -29.50 -65.26
CA LEU A 1005 -54.58 -29.84 -66.34
C LEU A 1005 -54.11 -31.29 -66.15
N PRO A 1006 -54.04 -32.10 -67.21
CA PRO A 1006 -53.33 -33.37 -67.17
C PRO A 1006 -51.84 -33.14 -66.87
N VAL A 1007 -51.31 -33.83 -65.85
CA VAL A 1007 -49.91 -33.76 -65.44
C VAL A 1007 -49.24 -35.11 -65.70
N THR A 1008 -48.13 -35.11 -66.43
CA THR A 1008 -47.24 -36.26 -66.62
C THR A 1008 -45.95 -36.03 -65.83
N ILE A 1009 -45.42 -37.08 -65.19
CA ILE A 1009 -44.22 -36.98 -64.35
C ILE A 1009 -43.14 -37.92 -64.91
N VAL A 1010 -41.94 -37.36 -65.16
CA VAL A 1010 -40.75 -38.09 -65.60
C VAL A 1010 -39.65 -37.97 -64.55
N GLY A 1011 -39.14 -39.11 -64.10
CA GLY A 1011 -38.21 -39.20 -62.97
C GLY A 1011 -38.88 -39.63 -61.66
N ASP A 1012 -38.11 -39.70 -60.57
CA ASP A 1012 -38.57 -40.15 -59.25
C ASP A 1012 -38.93 -38.95 -58.36
N LEU A 1013 -40.23 -38.74 -58.14
CA LEU A 1013 -40.79 -37.74 -57.23
C LEU A 1013 -41.36 -38.45 -55.98
N ASP A 1014 -40.51 -38.68 -54.98
CA ASP A 1014 -40.82 -39.37 -53.70
C ASP A 1014 -41.45 -40.78 -53.86
N GLY A 1015 -40.90 -41.64 -54.70
CA GLY A 1015 -41.31 -43.04 -54.80
C GLY A 1015 -42.65 -43.28 -55.54
N VAL A 1016 -43.24 -42.23 -56.12
CA VAL A 1016 -44.27 -42.36 -57.15
C VAL A 1016 -43.52 -42.59 -58.47
N GLY A 1017 -43.39 -43.85 -58.87
CA GLY A 1017 -42.64 -44.24 -60.07
C GLY A 1017 -43.11 -43.48 -61.31
N GLY A 1018 -42.25 -42.58 -61.81
CA GLY A 1018 -42.45 -41.92 -63.10
C GLY A 1018 -42.21 -42.88 -64.26
N GLU A 1019 -42.71 -42.50 -65.43
CA GLU A 1019 -42.47 -43.23 -66.68
C GLU A 1019 -40.96 -43.22 -67.03
N ARG A 1020 -40.47 -44.26 -67.71
CA ARG A 1020 -39.03 -44.34 -68.10
C ARG A 1020 -38.74 -43.27 -69.15
N THR A 1021 -37.48 -42.83 -69.27
CA THR A 1021 -37.06 -41.84 -70.26
C THR A 1021 -37.51 -42.18 -71.70
N ASP A 1022 -37.59 -43.47 -72.02
CA ASP A 1022 -38.07 -43.97 -73.33
C ASP A 1022 -39.58 -43.68 -73.57
N ASP A 1023 -40.39 -43.62 -72.51
CA ASP A 1023 -41.82 -43.33 -72.56
C ASP A 1023 -42.08 -41.82 -72.80
N LEU A 1024 -41.16 -40.94 -72.37
CA LEU A 1024 -41.27 -39.49 -72.61
C LEU A 1024 -41.20 -39.15 -74.10
N LEU A 1025 -40.32 -39.79 -74.87
CA LEU A 1025 -40.22 -39.56 -76.33
C LEU A 1025 -41.46 -40.06 -77.06
N ALA A 1026 -42.05 -41.18 -76.61
CA ALA A 1026 -43.32 -41.68 -77.12
C ALA A 1026 -44.48 -40.71 -76.78
N PHE A 1027 -44.52 -40.18 -75.56
CA PHE A 1027 -45.49 -39.18 -75.11
C PHE A 1027 -45.42 -37.87 -75.90
N LEU A 1028 -44.20 -37.36 -76.17
CA LEU A 1028 -44.01 -36.14 -76.96
C LEU A 1028 -44.41 -36.31 -78.44
N SER A 1029 -44.44 -37.55 -78.94
CA SER A 1029 -44.81 -37.85 -80.33
C SER A 1029 -46.34 -37.86 -80.58
N ASP A 1030 -47.16 -38.11 -79.55
CA ASP A 1030 -48.64 -38.02 -79.62
C ASP A 1030 -49.24 -37.43 -78.32
N PRO A 1031 -49.21 -36.09 -78.16
CA PRO A 1031 -49.55 -35.42 -76.90
C PRO A 1031 -51.06 -35.36 -76.61
N GLY A 1032 -51.94 -35.61 -77.58
CA GLY A 1032 -53.39 -35.38 -77.49
C GLY A 1032 -53.82 -33.93 -77.71
N SER A 1033 -55.14 -33.66 -77.64
CA SER A 1033 -55.75 -32.35 -77.99
C SER A 1033 -55.90 -31.35 -76.84
N VAL A 1034 -55.58 -31.74 -75.60
CA VAL A 1034 -55.72 -30.92 -74.39
C VAL A 1034 -54.32 -30.44 -73.94
N PRO A 1035 -54.14 -29.19 -73.48
CA PRO A 1035 -52.86 -28.74 -72.93
C PRO A 1035 -52.42 -29.60 -71.73
N ARG A 1036 -51.16 -30.05 -71.70
CA ARG A 1036 -50.61 -30.92 -70.63
C ARG A 1036 -49.34 -30.31 -70.03
N VAL A 1037 -49.10 -30.60 -68.76
CA VAL A 1037 -47.87 -30.20 -68.05
C VAL A 1037 -47.02 -31.44 -67.81
N CYS A 1038 -45.78 -31.42 -68.29
CA CYS A 1038 -44.80 -32.48 -68.05
C CYS A 1038 -43.77 -32.00 -67.03
N LEU A 1039 -43.72 -32.66 -65.87
CA LEU A 1039 -42.77 -32.37 -64.81
C LEU A 1039 -41.57 -33.30 -64.96
N ILE A 1040 -40.37 -32.72 -65.01
CA ILE A 1040 -39.12 -33.47 -65.13
C ILE A 1040 -38.22 -33.12 -63.96
N ASP A 1041 -38.00 -34.07 -63.03
CA ASP A 1041 -37.01 -33.90 -61.97
C ASP A 1041 -35.62 -34.39 -62.44
N ASP A 1042 -34.55 -33.80 -61.92
CA ASP A 1042 -33.16 -34.06 -62.35
C ASP A 1042 -32.96 -34.01 -63.89
N ALA A 1043 -33.54 -33.00 -64.55
CA ALA A 1043 -33.50 -32.85 -66.01
C ALA A 1043 -32.07 -32.70 -66.59
N ASP A 1044 -31.08 -32.39 -65.77
CA ASP A 1044 -29.65 -32.43 -66.13
C ASP A 1044 -29.13 -33.83 -66.47
N ARG A 1045 -29.92 -34.89 -66.25
CA ARG A 1045 -29.58 -36.29 -66.59
C ARG A 1045 -30.25 -36.79 -67.86
N ILE A 1046 -31.05 -35.95 -68.52
CA ILE A 1046 -31.85 -36.33 -69.70
C ILE A 1046 -31.36 -35.51 -70.89
N GLU A 1047 -31.29 -36.12 -72.07
CA GLU A 1047 -31.09 -35.41 -73.33
C GLU A 1047 -32.42 -35.27 -74.08
N LEU A 1048 -32.80 -34.03 -74.37
CA LEU A 1048 -34.01 -33.68 -75.12
C LEU A 1048 -33.68 -32.54 -76.08
N ASP A 1049 -34.33 -32.53 -77.25
CA ASP A 1049 -34.35 -31.35 -78.12
C ASP A 1049 -35.62 -30.54 -77.83
N PRO A 1050 -35.52 -29.31 -77.27
CA PRO A 1050 -36.69 -28.46 -77.00
C PRO A 1050 -37.56 -28.22 -78.22
N LEU A 1051 -36.99 -28.26 -79.43
CA LEU A 1051 -37.71 -28.05 -80.68
C LEU A 1051 -38.65 -29.21 -81.03
N GLN A 1052 -38.49 -30.38 -80.41
CA GLN A 1052 -39.35 -31.54 -80.59
C GLN A 1052 -40.54 -31.54 -79.63
N VAL A 1053 -40.66 -30.55 -78.74
CA VAL A 1053 -41.77 -30.44 -77.79
C VAL A 1053 -43.00 -29.86 -78.49
N PRO A 1054 -44.15 -30.56 -78.52
CA PRO A 1054 -45.36 -30.03 -79.14
C PRO A 1054 -45.86 -28.76 -78.44
N ALA A 1055 -46.43 -27.82 -79.20
CA ALA A 1055 -46.90 -26.53 -78.67
C ALA A 1055 -48.01 -26.63 -77.59
N GLY A 1056 -48.65 -27.80 -77.45
CA GLY A 1056 -49.64 -28.10 -76.41
C GLY A 1056 -49.06 -28.70 -75.12
N VAL A 1057 -47.74 -28.92 -75.04
CA VAL A 1057 -47.05 -29.50 -73.88
C VAL A 1057 -46.17 -28.43 -73.23
N HIS A 1058 -46.39 -28.17 -71.94
CA HIS A 1058 -45.53 -27.31 -71.13
C HIS A 1058 -44.56 -28.16 -70.31
N LEU A 1059 -43.27 -27.86 -70.40
CA LEU A 1059 -42.25 -28.55 -69.62
C LEU A 1059 -41.97 -27.73 -68.37
N VAL A 1060 -41.97 -28.36 -67.20
CA VAL A 1060 -41.47 -27.77 -65.96
C VAL A 1060 -40.33 -28.67 -65.48
N VAL A 1061 -39.12 -28.19 -65.69
CA VAL A 1061 -37.90 -28.98 -65.48
C VAL A 1061 -37.14 -28.47 -64.27
N ALA A 1062 -36.70 -29.40 -63.41
CA ALA A 1062 -35.81 -29.10 -62.31
C ALA A 1062 -34.39 -29.57 -62.64
N ALA A 1063 -33.39 -28.71 -62.48
CA ALA A 1063 -31.99 -29.04 -62.73
C ALA A 1063 -31.04 -28.33 -61.76
N LYS A 1064 -29.80 -28.81 -61.67
CA LYS A 1064 -28.74 -28.08 -60.96
C LYS A 1064 -28.07 -27.09 -61.90
N ALA A 1065 -27.92 -25.83 -61.48
CA ALA A 1065 -27.23 -24.80 -62.26
C ALA A 1065 -25.80 -25.22 -62.65
N ASP A 1066 -25.09 -25.88 -61.72
CA ASP A 1066 -23.73 -26.40 -61.90
C ASP A 1066 -23.54 -27.34 -63.09
N HIS A 1067 -24.61 -28.05 -63.50
CA HIS A 1067 -24.55 -29.05 -64.56
C HIS A 1067 -24.95 -28.46 -65.93
N LEU A 1068 -25.26 -27.16 -66.01
CA LEU A 1068 -25.70 -26.48 -67.22
C LEU A 1068 -24.52 -25.90 -68.01
N GLU A 1069 -23.69 -26.78 -68.57
CA GLU A 1069 -22.56 -26.41 -69.43
C GLU A 1069 -22.99 -25.65 -70.70
N TYR A 1070 -22.04 -24.98 -71.35
CA TYR A 1070 -22.29 -24.21 -72.57
C TYR A 1070 -22.70 -25.16 -73.71
N GLY A 1071 -23.95 -25.09 -74.16
CA GLY A 1071 -24.49 -25.95 -75.22
C GLY A 1071 -25.54 -26.97 -74.77
N HIS A 1072 -25.69 -27.20 -73.46
CA HIS A 1072 -26.73 -28.07 -72.91
C HIS A 1072 -28.13 -27.55 -73.30
N TRP A 1073 -29.07 -28.46 -73.63
CA TRP A 1073 -30.38 -28.11 -74.18
C TRP A 1073 -31.22 -27.23 -73.23
N LEU A 1074 -31.14 -27.49 -71.92
CA LEU A 1074 -31.78 -26.66 -70.88
C LEU A 1074 -31.33 -25.20 -70.95
N ARG A 1075 -30.05 -24.93 -71.26
CA ARG A 1075 -29.51 -23.57 -71.38
C ARG A 1075 -30.04 -22.83 -72.61
N ARG A 1076 -30.37 -23.55 -73.69
CA ARG A 1076 -31.07 -22.99 -74.85
C ARG A 1076 -32.52 -22.64 -74.52
N MET A 1077 -33.16 -23.42 -73.64
CA MET A 1077 -34.54 -23.20 -73.20
C MET A 1077 -34.70 -22.00 -72.25
N VAL A 1078 -33.68 -21.70 -71.43
CA VAL A 1078 -33.69 -20.59 -70.44
C VAL A 1078 -33.99 -19.23 -71.07
N ALA A 1079 -33.64 -18.99 -72.34
CA ALA A 1079 -33.88 -17.71 -73.01
C ALA A 1079 -35.36 -17.34 -73.13
N ASP A 1080 -36.24 -18.34 -73.31
CA ASP A 1080 -37.68 -18.16 -73.54
C ASP A 1080 -38.55 -18.74 -72.41
N ALA A 1081 -37.93 -19.37 -71.41
CA ALA A 1081 -38.60 -19.99 -70.28
C ALA A 1081 -38.87 -19.00 -69.13
N GLU A 1082 -39.89 -19.30 -68.32
CA GLU A 1082 -39.99 -18.71 -66.99
C GLU A 1082 -39.01 -19.41 -66.03
N GLY A 1083 -38.38 -18.63 -65.15
CA GLY A 1083 -37.35 -19.14 -64.25
C GLY A 1083 -37.80 -19.21 -62.80
N LEU A 1084 -37.30 -20.19 -62.06
CA LEU A 1084 -37.37 -20.21 -60.60
C LEU A 1084 -36.00 -20.63 -60.05
N ALA A 1085 -35.27 -19.68 -59.48
CA ALA A 1085 -33.98 -19.95 -58.86
C ALA A 1085 -34.15 -20.07 -57.34
N LEU A 1086 -34.03 -21.30 -56.82
CA LEU A 1086 -34.18 -21.62 -55.40
C LEU A 1086 -32.82 -21.66 -54.71
N ARG A 1087 -32.68 -20.90 -53.60
CA ARG A 1087 -31.39 -20.64 -52.94
C ARG A 1087 -30.32 -20.25 -53.97
N PRO A 1088 -30.56 -19.17 -54.73
CA PRO A 1088 -29.72 -18.83 -55.88
C PRO A 1088 -28.29 -18.54 -55.46
N ASP A 1089 -27.34 -18.93 -56.30
CA ASP A 1089 -25.93 -18.56 -56.19
C ASP A 1089 -25.47 -17.74 -57.42
N HIS A 1090 -24.17 -17.40 -57.46
CA HIS A 1090 -23.57 -16.64 -58.56
C HIS A 1090 -23.78 -17.28 -59.95
N ARG A 1091 -23.93 -18.60 -60.04
CA ARG A 1091 -24.13 -19.33 -61.31
C ARG A 1091 -25.56 -19.18 -61.80
N ASP A 1092 -26.52 -19.12 -60.88
CA ASP A 1092 -27.90 -18.75 -61.22
C ASP A 1092 -27.96 -17.30 -61.74
N GLU A 1093 -27.21 -16.37 -61.15
CA GLU A 1093 -27.13 -15.00 -61.67
C GLU A 1093 -26.58 -14.94 -63.10
N ASP A 1094 -25.53 -15.72 -63.39
CA ASP A 1094 -24.96 -15.85 -64.73
C ASP A 1094 -25.91 -16.51 -65.73
N LEU A 1095 -26.66 -17.53 -65.29
CA LEU A 1095 -27.63 -18.26 -66.10
C LEU A 1095 -28.79 -17.36 -66.53
N TRP A 1096 -29.34 -16.61 -65.57
CA TRP A 1096 -30.51 -15.77 -65.78
C TRP A 1096 -30.16 -14.33 -66.18
N ARG A 1097 -28.90 -13.93 -66.10
CA ARG A 1097 -28.37 -12.58 -66.37
C ARG A 1097 -29.03 -11.48 -65.52
N VAL A 1098 -29.38 -11.83 -64.29
CA VAL A 1098 -30.08 -10.98 -63.33
C VAL A 1098 -29.44 -11.18 -61.95
N ARG A 1099 -29.34 -10.11 -61.14
CA ARG A 1099 -28.88 -10.25 -59.75
C ARG A 1099 -29.98 -10.84 -58.88
N LEU A 1100 -29.65 -11.88 -58.13
CA LEU A 1100 -30.60 -12.67 -57.35
C LEU A 1100 -30.25 -12.57 -55.86
N ALA A 1101 -31.23 -12.32 -55.01
CA ALA A 1101 -30.97 -12.25 -53.57
C ALA A 1101 -30.71 -13.66 -53.03
N PRO A 1102 -29.59 -13.89 -52.32
CA PRO A 1102 -29.26 -15.20 -51.79
C PRO A 1102 -30.25 -15.59 -50.68
N SER A 1103 -30.55 -16.89 -50.58
CA SER A 1103 -31.40 -17.44 -49.53
C SER A 1103 -30.85 -18.75 -48.97
N ARG A 1104 -31.03 -18.97 -47.67
CA ARG A 1104 -30.68 -20.23 -46.98
C ARG A 1104 -31.89 -21.11 -46.69
N VAL A 1105 -33.11 -20.59 -46.85
CA VAL A 1105 -34.35 -21.30 -46.55
C VAL A 1105 -34.75 -22.17 -47.74
N PRO A 1106 -34.96 -23.50 -47.56
CA PRO A 1106 -35.48 -24.36 -48.63
C PRO A 1106 -36.82 -23.85 -49.17
N GLY A 1107 -37.00 -23.91 -50.49
CA GLY A 1107 -38.18 -23.39 -51.17
C GLY A 1107 -38.21 -21.86 -51.33
N ARG A 1108 -37.29 -21.12 -50.70
CA ARG A 1108 -37.16 -19.67 -50.88
C ARG A 1108 -36.21 -19.34 -52.02
N GLY A 1109 -36.61 -18.41 -52.87
CA GLY A 1109 -35.85 -18.05 -54.06
C GLY A 1109 -36.42 -16.86 -54.81
N MET A 1110 -36.09 -16.80 -56.10
CA MET A 1110 -36.54 -15.78 -57.03
C MET A 1110 -37.29 -16.41 -58.20
N LEU A 1111 -38.55 -16.04 -58.38
CA LEU A 1111 -39.31 -16.29 -59.59
C LEU A 1111 -38.91 -15.23 -60.62
N ILE A 1112 -38.38 -15.67 -61.76
CA ILE A 1112 -37.87 -14.80 -62.82
C ILE A 1112 -38.93 -14.77 -63.90
N ALA A 1113 -39.81 -13.77 -63.80
CA ALA A 1113 -40.90 -13.56 -64.72
C ALA A 1113 -40.53 -12.43 -65.68
N ARG A 1114 -40.39 -12.74 -66.98
CA ARG A 1114 -40.02 -11.76 -68.03
C ARG A 1114 -38.72 -10.99 -67.73
N GLY A 1115 -37.75 -11.66 -67.12
CA GLY A 1115 -36.45 -11.06 -66.75
C GLY A 1115 -36.47 -10.24 -65.46
N GLU A 1116 -37.62 -10.13 -64.78
CA GLU A 1116 -37.71 -9.48 -63.47
C GLU A 1116 -37.70 -10.51 -62.33
N PRO A 1117 -36.79 -10.38 -61.35
CA PRO A 1117 -36.72 -11.28 -60.21
C PRO A 1117 -37.76 -10.88 -59.14
N ILE A 1118 -38.66 -11.81 -58.83
CA ILE A 1118 -39.71 -11.64 -57.83
C ILE A 1118 -39.42 -12.60 -56.66
N PRO A 1119 -39.23 -12.10 -55.42
CA PRO A 1119 -39.05 -12.96 -54.26
C PRO A 1119 -40.24 -13.90 -54.06
N ILE A 1120 -39.96 -15.18 -53.78
CA ILE A 1120 -40.96 -16.22 -53.61
C ILE A 1120 -40.56 -17.20 -52.50
N GLN A 1121 -41.56 -17.66 -51.75
CA GLN A 1121 -41.49 -18.88 -50.94
C GLN A 1121 -42.42 -19.90 -51.57
N VAL A 1122 -41.83 -20.96 -52.11
CA VAL A 1122 -42.54 -22.12 -52.67
C VAL A 1122 -43.29 -22.83 -51.57
N ALA A 1123 -44.53 -23.17 -51.85
CA ALA A 1123 -45.39 -23.87 -50.92
C ALA A 1123 -45.14 -25.38 -50.95
N SER A 1124 -45.30 -26.04 -49.81
CA SER A 1124 -45.22 -27.50 -49.73
C SER A 1124 -46.50 -28.13 -50.29
N GLY A 1125 -46.33 -29.04 -51.25
CA GLY A 1125 -47.42 -29.83 -51.84
C GLY A 1125 -47.37 -31.30 -51.43
N THR A 1126 -48.52 -31.88 -51.13
CA THR A 1126 -48.70 -33.33 -50.96
C THR A 1126 -49.26 -33.93 -52.25
N MET A 1127 -48.58 -34.96 -52.77
CA MET A 1127 -49.17 -35.81 -53.81
C MET A 1127 -49.95 -36.94 -53.12
N ALA A 1128 -51.28 -36.95 -53.25
CA ALA A 1128 -52.05 -38.15 -52.95
C ALA A 1128 -52.15 -38.99 -54.24
N ALA A 1129 -51.86 -40.29 -54.14
CA ALA A 1129 -51.80 -41.23 -55.25
C ALA A 1129 -53.00 -41.10 -56.23
N PRO A 1130 -52.78 -41.29 -57.54
CA PRO A 1130 -53.86 -41.28 -58.51
C PRO A 1130 -54.84 -42.43 -58.24
N LEU A 1131 -56.14 -42.14 -58.28
CA LEU A 1131 -57.19 -43.16 -58.32
C LEU A 1131 -57.02 -43.95 -59.62
N LYS A 1132 -56.78 -45.27 -59.51
CA LYS A 1132 -56.86 -46.19 -60.66
C LYS A 1132 -58.25 -46.07 -61.28
N GLU A 1133 -58.32 -45.63 -62.53
CA GLU A 1133 -59.52 -45.79 -63.35
C GLU A 1133 -59.78 -47.28 -63.59
N ASP A 1134 -61.05 -47.67 -63.46
CA ASP A 1134 -61.58 -49.01 -63.64
C ASP A 1134 -61.41 -49.48 -65.10
N THR A 1135 -60.35 -50.24 -65.37
CA THR A 1135 -60.24 -51.07 -66.57
C THR A 1135 -59.83 -52.49 -66.18
N ASP A 1136 -60.71 -53.22 -65.50
CA ASP A 1136 -60.57 -54.66 -65.27
C ASP A 1136 -61.91 -55.41 -65.38
N HIS A 1137 -62.58 -55.22 -66.53
CA HIS A 1137 -63.71 -56.04 -66.97
C HIS A 1137 -63.39 -56.82 -68.26
N ALA A 1138 -62.20 -57.42 -68.36
CA ALA A 1138 -61.91 -58.38 -69.43
C ALA A 1138 -60.71 -59.29 -69.17
N ARG A 1139 -60.49 -59.87 -67.97
CA ARG A 1139 -59.48 -60.95 -67.78
C ARG A 1139 -59.57 -61.70 -66.44
N SER A 1140 -60.75 -62.15 -66.04
CA SER A 1140 -60.89 -63.12 -64.93
C SER A 1140 -61.90 -64.20 -65.29
N ASN A 1141 -61.50 -65.12 -66.16
CA ASN A 1141 -62.13 -66.43 -66.28
C ASN A 1141 -61.15 -67.47 -66.82
N ARG A 1142 -60.03 -67.66 -66.12
CA ARG A 1142 -59.20 -68.87 -66.25
C ARG A 1142 -58.42 -69.07 -64.95
N ASN A 1143 -58.58 -70.25 -64.39
CA ASN A 1143 -57.78 -70.85 -63.32
C ASN A 1143 -58.24 -70.61 -61.87
N ARG A 1144 -59.50 -70.98 -61.60
CA ARG A 1144 -59.76 -71.95 -60.51
C ARG A 1144 -59.42 -73.35 -61.03
N ARG A 1145 -58.28 -73.91 -60.62
CA ARG A 1145 -57.99 -75.35 -60.52
C ARG A 1145 -56.61 -75.55 -59.89
N HIS A 1146 -56.54 -75.52 -58.57
CA HIS A 1146 -56.07 -76.63 -57.72
C HIS A 1146 -55.98 -76.16 -56.27
N ALA A 1147 -56.67 -76.89 -55.40
CA ALA A 1147 -56.63 -76.78 -53.96
C ALA A 1147 -55.64 -77.80 -53.39
N THR A 1148 -54.79 -77.38 -52.46
CA THR A 1148 -54.50 -78.01 -51.15
C THR A 1148 -53.58 -77.10 -50.35
#